data_AF-A0A182DYT7-F1
#
_entry.id   AF-A0A182DYT7-F1
#
_cell.length_a   1.000
_cell.length_b   1.000
_cell.length_c   1.000
_cell.angle_alpha   90.00
_cell.angle_beta   90.00
_cell.angle_gamma   90.00
#
_symmetry.space_group_name_H-M   'P 1'
#
loop_
_entity.id
_entity.type
_entity.pdbx_description
1 polymer ?
#
loop_
_entity_poly.entity_id
_entity_poly.type
_entity_poly.pdbx_seq_one_letter_code
_entity_poly.pdbx_strand_id
1 'polypeptide(L)'
;MKMANLDRIYDWLLTGEKLENIEIKNPMTVEIKNEKYRVAVPGKNTDRSSALFYFADICAGPGGFTEYVLWRKGYYNAKGKDDFKLKRFTAASPSYFEPYYGKHNDGDVTKPNNITSFEEIVKHNTNNTGVDLVMADGGFCVDQQENIQAKFFNLRGFIEILSKRLYLCQFLIGLSILRVKTHNAGNGGKFVCKLFDIFTPFSIGLIYLMYIAFERISIHKPNTSRPANSERYIVCDNPLECCVSEVKKYMTTINAELDRLWETKVRDVIEVVPENMIHSDKTFMAYILEHNERIVKRQTNYLNKYRIFAQNTGQLDRDQEKLRNECLRYWKIPDVTKKKPYETNESLFAAISRLIKIIDFKELQQKPPAFTKSVLSSGVGRMRYAELRMCAITEKEVPVLLISAQMGTYFYSSYSQQGFERVPFDVNIPKDTVLLVQITKAYKGLDDKGKLEGEQAAVRILDAALLNGDDVSALPFDERMAAAEKMCKAIKFMDEAHIRKVASVFPAKVFMLDELHSEMQRFHVVLAKGEEVAVIEEGNEILSSFFYCRGMRVTSLLINPWIMCWSKSHEKLYAFNPTSQGSSVFSELFEKAQCCVNFWKAVLAKKYSPNSSDASKNDCYQWFWEWTQSFTVENYGPRTVLEAEEHPRGLTLRSIHAIAQQQKNSVCHKH
;
A
#
# COMPACT_ATOMS: atom_id res chain seq x y z
N MET A 1 9.04 10.43 15.63
CA MET A 1 10.46 10.66 16.06
C MET A 1 11.05 9.53 16.88
N LYS A 2 10.42 8.99 17.94
CA LYS A 2 11.01 7.84 18.66
C LYS A 2 11.24 6.64 17.74
N MET A 3 10.26 6.31 16.91
CA MET A 3 10.40 5.24 15.91
C MET A 3 11.56 5.52 14.93
N ALA A 4 11.72 6.76 14.46
CA ALA A 4 12.87 7.13 13.62
C ALA A 4 14.22 6.95 14.32
N ASN A 5 14.30 7.31 15.60
CA ASN A 5 15.50 7.12 16.39
C ASN A 5 15.80 5.61 16.56
N LEU A 6 14.80 4.81 16.92
CA LEU A 6 14.96 3.36 17.09
C LEU A 6 15.37 2.70 15.77
N ASP A 7 14.62 2.96 14.71
CA ASP A 7 14.86 2.41 13.38
C ASP A 7 16.30 2.71 12.92
N ARG A 8 16.77 3.97 13.06
CA ARG A 8 18.17 4.30 12.74
C ARG A 8 19.19 3.56 13.62
N ILE A 9 18.95 3.40 14.92
CA ILE A 9 19.89 2.74 15.85
C ILE A 9 20.08 1.27 15.49
N TYR A 10 19.05 0.62 14.96
CA TYR A 10 19.11 -0.73 14.45
C TYR A 10 19.36 -0.77 12.93
N ASP A 11 20.04 0.23 12.38
CA ASP A 11 20.40 0.32 10.95
C ASP A 11 19.22 0.05 9.99
N TRP A 12 18.06 0.63 10.33
CA TRP A 12 16.78 0.51 9.62
C TRP A 12 16.21 -0.92 9.54
N LEU A 13 16.61 -1.79 10.46
CA LEU A 13 16.08 -3.15 10.62
C LEU A 13 14.55 -3.17 10.76
N LEU A 14 13.96 -2.20 11.45
CA LEU A 14 12.52 -2.20 11.76
C LEU A 14 11.68 -1.91 10.50
N THR A 15 12.12 -0.99 9.65
CA THR A 15 11.45 -0.70 8.37
C THR A 15 11.95 -1.54 7.19
N GLY A 16 13.05 -2.29 7.39
CA GLY A 16 13.71 -3.08 6.37
C GLY A 16 14.30 -2.24 5.24
N GLU A 17 14.58 -0.96 5.49
CA GLU A 17 15.11 -0.04 4.48
C GLU A 17 16.61 -0.22 4.29
N LYS A 18 17.06 -0.12 3.04
CA LYS A 18 18.48 -0.14 2.70
C LYS A 18 19.03 1.28 2.63
N LEU A 19 20.25 1.48 3.13
CA LEU A 19 20.91 2.79 3.17
C LEU A 19 20.91 3.51 1.80
N GLU A 20 21.11 2.76 0.72
CA GLU A 20 21.12 3.26 -0.67
C GLU A 20 19.77 3.84 -1.14
N ASN A 21 18.65 3.36 -0.60
CA ASN A 21 17.30 3.76 -1.03
C ASN A 21 16.70 4.88 -0.18
N ILE A 22 17.15 5.04 1.06
CA ILE A 22 16.53 5.94 2.04
C ILE A 22 16.49 7.39 1.55
N GLU A 23 17.62 7.90 1.04
CA GLU A 23 17.69 9.29 0.55
C GLU A 23 17.06 9.46 -0.84
N ILE A 24 16.93 8.39 -1.63
CA ILE A 24 16.20 8.41 -2.90
C ILE A 24 14.70 8.58 -2.61
N LYS A 25 14.19 7.82 -1.65
CA LYS A 25 12.78 7.80 -1.26
C LYS A 25 12.38 8.98 -0.38
N ASN A 26 13.23 9.36 0.57
CA ASN A 26 13.04 10.50 1.46
C ASN A 26 14.28 11.43 1.40
N PRO A 27 14.37 12.31 0.40
CA PRO A 27 15.51 13.21 0.27
C PRO A 27 15.71 14.12 1.48
N MET A 28 16.98 14.35 1.84
CA MET A 28 17.38 15.29 2.89
C MET A 28 17.38 16.74 2.43
N THR A 29 17.38 16.96 1.11
CA THR A 29 17.37 18.29 0.49
C THR A 29 16.03 18.98 0.71
N VAL A 30 16.09 20.23 1.13
CA VAL A 30 14.93 21.05 1.46
C VAL A 30 14.92 22.31 0.59
N GLU A 31 13.79 22.59 -0.05
CA GLU A 31 13.52 23.84 -0.73
C GLU A 31 12.89 24.86 0.22
N ILE A 32 13.40 26.09 0.20
CA ILE A 32 12.83 27.22 0.93
C ILE A 32 11.84 27.91 -0.01
N LYS A 33 10.54 27.81 0.29
CA LYS A 33 9.51 28.53 -0.48
C LYS A 33 9.38 29.98 -0.02
N ASN A 34 9.57 30.23 1.28
CA ASN A 34 9.66 31.56 1.91
C ASN A 34 10.29 31.44 3.31
N GLU A 35 10.45 32.57 4.03
CA GLU A 35 11.10 32.65 5.35
C GLU A 35 10.57 31.65 6.39
N LYS A 36 9.31 31.21 6.28
CA LYS A 36 8.65 30.34 7.26
C LYS A 36 8.39 28.91 6.76
N TYR A 37 8.59 28.64 5.47
CA TYR A 37 8.11 27.41 4.86
C TYR A 37 9.20 26.66 4.08
N ARG A 38 9.57 25.51 4.65
CA ARG A 38 10.56 24.57 4.14
C ARG A 38 9.87 23.27 3.73
N VAL A 39 10.10 22.83 2.49
CA VAL A 39 9.55 21.57 1.96
C VAL A 39 10.68 20.66 1.50
N ALA A 40 10.57 19.36 1.75
CA ALA A 40 11.51 18.40 1.19
C ALA A 40 11.33 18.32 -0.34
N VAL A 41 12.43 18.12 -1.05
CA VAL A 41 12.39 17.76 -2.47
C VAL A 41 11.65 16.43 -2.62
N PRO A 42 10.78 16.25 -3.63
CA PRO A 42 10.11 14.99 -3.88
C PRO A 42 11.12 13.84 -4.09
N GLY A 43 10.89 12.71 -3.41
CA GLY A 43 11.66 11.49 -3.62
C GLY A 43 11.25 10.72 -4.87
N LYS A 44 11.79 9.51 -5.00
CA LYS A 44 11.38 8.50 -5.99
C LYS A 44 11.03 7.19 -5.31
N ASN A 45 10.04 6.48 -5.85
CA ASN A 45 9.66 5.17 -5.34
C ASN A 45 10.65 4.09 -5.82
N THR A 46 11.49 3.61 -4.92
CA THR A 46 12.47 2.53 -5.18
C THR A 46 11.89 1.13 -5.04
N ASP A 47 10.67 1.01 -4.52
CA ASP A 47 10.13 -0.27 -4.05
C ASP A 47 8.96 -0.75 -4.92
N ARG A 48 8.77 -0.22 -6.13
CA ARG A 48 7.63 -0.54 -7.02
C ARG A 48 7.45 -2.05 -7.21
N SER A 49 8.54 -2.77 -7.44
CA SER A 49 8.57 -4.23 -7.62
C SER A 49 8.67 -5.03 -6.31
N SER A 50 8.92 -4.38 -5.19
CA SER A 50 8.98 -5.04 -3.88
C SER A 50 7.57 -5.37 -3.37
N ALA A 51 7.46 -6.45 -2.59
CA ALA A 51 6.22 -6.79 -1.91
C ALA A 51 5.75 -5.66 -0.97
N LEU A 52 4.45 -5.66 -0.63
CA LEU A 52 3.93 -4.75 0.38
C LEU A 52 4.53 -5.05 1.75
N PHE A 53 4.94 -4.00 2.45
CA PHE A 53 5.41 -4.07 3.82
C PHE A 53 4.20 -3.97 4.76
N TYR A 54 3.87 -5.05 5.43
CA TYR A 54 2.75 -5.09 6.36
C TYR A 54 3.24 -4.77 7.76
N PHE A 55 2.54 -3.89 8.47
CA PHE A 55 2.84 -3.62 9.88
C PHE A 55 1.56 -3.56 10.72
N ALA A 56 1.71 -3.69 12.04
CA ALA A 56 0.66 -3.40 13.00
C ALA A 56 1.19 -2.39 14.02
N ASP A 57 0.35 -1.46 14.43
CA ASP A 57 0.61 -0.53 15.53
C ASP A 57 -0.44 -0.86 16.59
N ILE A 58 -0.04 -1.07 17.84
CA ILE A 58 -0.95 -1.52 18.90
C ILE A 58 -0.84 -0.54 20.06
N CYS A 59 -1.99 -0.12 20.58
CA CYS A 59 -2.07 0.86 21.67
C CYS A 59 -1.35 2.18 21.35
N ALA A 60 -1.32 2.63 20.09
CA ALA A 60 -0.40 3.69 19.67
C ALA A 60 -1.03 5.08 19.49
N GLY A 61 -2.25 5.30 20.03
CA GLY A 61 -2.92 6.61 20.18
C GLY A 61 -1.92 7.76 20.44
N PRO A 62 -1.63 8.75 19.54
CA PRO A 62 -2.33 9.21 18.34
C PRO A 62 -1.63 9.00 16.97
N GLY A 63 -0.60 8.14 16.87
CA GLY A 63 -0.24 7.51 15.58
C GLY A 63 1.09 7.93 14.99
N GLY A 64 1.97 8.46 15.83
CA GLY A 64 3.28 8.92 15.40
C GLY A 64 4.23 7.80 14.95
N PHE A 65 4.00 6.54 15.35
CA PHE A 65 4.78 5.38 14.89
C PHE A 65 4.34 4.99 13.49
N THR A 66 3.05 4.78 13.31
CA THR A 66 2.40 4.64 11.99
C THR A 66 2.79 5.75 11.01
N GLU A 67 2.70 7.04 11.40
CA GLU A 67 3.06 8.16 10.50
C GLU A 67 4.53 8.07 10.05
N TYR A 68 5.45 7.67 10.93
CA TYR A 68 6.85 7.46 10.57
C TYR A 68 7.03 6.30 9.59
N VAL A 69 6.43 5.14 9.85
CA VAL A 69 6.57 3.95 8.99
C VAL A 69 6.01 4.24 7.60
N LEU A 70 4.81 4.80 7.50
CA LEU A 70 4.22 5.17 6.22
C LEU A 70 5.06 6.20 5.46
N TRP A 71 5.61 7.21 6.16
CA TRP A 71 6.49 8.20 5.55
C TRP A 71 7.82 7.58 5.07
N ARG A 72 8.44 6.73 5.88
CA ARG A 72 9.73 6.08 5.58
C ARG A 72 9.61 5.06 4.46
N LYS A 73 8.55 4.24 4.45
CA LYS A 73 8.25 3.29 3.37
C LYS A 73 7.80 4.02 2.10
N GLY A 74 7.14 5.17 2.26
CA GLY A 74 6.71 6.07 1.19
C GLY A 74 5.63 5.49 0.29
N TYR A 75 4.89 6.36 -0.38
CA TYR A 75 3.93 5.99 -1.43
C TYR A 75 2.96 4.89 -0.95
N TYR A 76 2.77 3.86 -1.77
CA TYR A 76 1.90 2.70 -1.53
C TYR A 76 2.70 1.44 -1.16
N ASN A 77 3.82 1.59 -0.44
CA ASN A 77 4.71 0.48 -0.11
C ASN A 77 4.38 -0.22 1.21
N ALA A 78 3.48 0.34 2.03
CA ALA A 78 3.14 -0.21 3.34
C ALA A 78 1.65 -0.17 3.63
N LYS A 79 1.18 -1.12 4.46
CA LYS A 79 -0.19 -1.18 4.97
C LYS A 79 -0.17 -1.46 6.47
N GLY A 80 -0.97 -0.73 7.26
CA GLY A 80 -1.04 -0.90 8.72
C GLY A 80 -2.43 -0.90 9.34
N LYS A 81 -2.52 -1.18 10.64
CA LYS A 81 -3.78 -1.29 11.42
C LYS A 81 -3.64 -0.77 12.88
N ASP A 82 -4.52 0.14 13.37
CA ASP A 82 -4.65 0.65 14.78
C ASP A 82 -5.70 1.80 14.97
N ASP A 83 -5.98 2.25 16.20
CA ASP A 83 -6.86 3.39 16.55
C ASP A 83 -6.25 4.79 16.30
N PHE A 84 -6.85 5.68 15.48
CA PHE A 84 -6.31 7.04 15.31
C PHE A 84 -7.19 8.25 14.99
N LYS A 85 -6.65 9.42 15.41
CA LYS A 85 -6.88 10.76 14.83
C LYS A 85 -6.16 10.93 13.47
N LEU A 86 -6.48 10.09 12.48
CA LEU A 86 -5.86 10.06 11.14
C LEU A 86 -5.79 11.42 10.44
N LYS A 87 -6.73 12.32 10.74
CA LYS A 87 -6.76 13.72 10.25
C LYS A 87 -5.54 14.56 10.68
N ARG A 88 -4.73 14.08 11.63
CA ARG A 88 -3.51 14.75 12.10
C ARG A 88 -2.25 14.32 11.36
N PHE A 89 -2.32 13.32 10.49
CA PHE A 89 -1.16 12.89 9.71
C PHE A 89 -0.79 13.98 8.72
N THR A 90 0.50 14.32 8.72
CA THR A 90 1.06 15.40 7.91
C THR A 90 2.13 14.89 6.96
N ALA A 91 2.82 13.80 7.33
CA ALA A 91 3.94 13.26 6.56
C ALA A 91 3.56 12.11 5.63
N ALA A 92 2.41 11.45 5.84
CA ALA A 92 1.97 10.31 5.05
C ALA A 92 0.45 10.28 4.83
N SER A 93 -0.01 9.53 3.82
CA SER A 93 -1.45 9.34 3.57
C SER A 93 -2.03 8.34 4.57
N PRO A 94 -3.14 8.67 5.26
CA PRO A 94 -3.83 7.71 6.13
C PRO A 94 -4.58 6.63 5.34
N SER A 95 -4.72 6.77 4.02
CA SER A 95 -5.42 5.81 3.15
C SER A 95 -4.85 4.39 3.17
N TYR A 96 -3.61 4.22 3.64
CA TYR A 96 -2.91 2.94 3.73
C TYR A 96 -3.00 2.30 5.13
N PHE A 97 -3.91 2.81 5.98
CA PHE A 97 -4.02 2.41 7.36
C PHE A 97 -5.47 2.18 7.76
N GLU A 98 -5.74 1.03 8.38
CA GLU A 98 -7.10 0.59 8.72
C GLU A 98 -7.27 0.48 10.24
N PRO A 99 -8.08 1.32 10.89
CA PRO A 99 -8.36 1.12 12.31
C PRO A 99 -9.23 -0.09 12.58
N TYR A 100 -9.02 -0.73 13.73
CA TYR A 100 -9.83 -1.86 14.17
C TYR A 100 -9.80 -2.01 15.67
N TYR A 101 -10.99 -2.16 16.24
CA TYR A 101 -11.21 -2.06 17.69
C TYR A 101 -11.63 -3.40 18.32
N GLY A 102 -11.32 -4.52 17.66
CA GLY A 102 -11.70 -5.85 18.15
C GLY A 102 -13.17 -6.17 17.89
N LYS A 103 -13.56 -7.41 18.23
CA LYS A 103 -14.93 -7.93 18.07
C LYS A 103 -15.98 -7.08 18.80
N HIS A 104 -15.61 -6.47 19.93
CA HIS A 104 -16.50 -5.64 20.75
C HIS A 104 -16.42 -4.14 20.43
N ASN A 105 -15.59 -3.75 19.45
CA ASN A 105 -15.38 -2.37 19.02
C ASN A 105 -14.97 -1.40 20.15
N ASP A 106 -14.25 -1.90 21.16
CA ASP A 106 -13.78 -1.12 22.32
C ASP A 106 -12.26 -0.89 22.35
N GLY A 107 -11.51 -1.58 21.49
CA GLY A 107 -10.05 -1.49 21.40
C GLY A 107 -9.31 -2.07 22.62
N ASP A 108 -10.00 -2.80 23.50
CA ASP A 108 -9.38 -3.34 24.71
C ASP A 108 -8.54 -4.58 24.38
N VAL A 109 -7.22 -4.38 24.35
CA VAL A 109 -6.22 -5.42 24.06
C VAL A 109 -6.11 -6.49 25.14
N THR A 110 -6.72 -6.29 26.32
CA THR A 110 -6.69 -7.28 27.40
C THR A 110 -7.73 -8.38 27.24
N LYS A 111 -8.74 -8.16 26.37
CA LYS A 111 -9.85 -9.09 26.13
C LYS A 111 -9.47 -10.17 25.10
N PRO A 112 -9.55 -11.47 25.45
CA PRO A 112 -9.18 -12.56 24.53
C PRO A 112 -9.91 -12.50 23.18
N ASN A 113 -11.21 -12.18 23.19
CA ASN A 113 -12.01 -12.07 21.96
C ASN A 113 -11.48 -11.01 20.98
N ASN A 114 -10.93 -9.90 21.48
CA ASN A 114 -10.36 -8.85 20.64
C ASN A 114 -9.00 -9.27 20.08
N ILE A 115 -8.19 -10.00 20.87
CA ILE A 115 -6.90 -10.54 20.43
C ILE A 115 -7.12 -11.53 19.28
N THR A 116 -8.00 -12.51 19.47
CA THR A 116 -8.30 -13.54 18.45
C THR A 116 -8.86 -12.91 17.17
N SER A 117 -9.84 -12.01 17.29
CA SER A 117 -10.43 -11.38 16.11
C SER A 117 -9.44 -10.47 15.36
N PHE A 118 -8.50 -9.84 16.08
CA PHE A 118 -7.42 -9.08 15.46
C PHE A 118 -6.46 -9.99 14.69
N GLU A 119 -6.06 -11.11 15.28
CA GLU A 119 -5.21 -12.12 14.64
C GLU A 119 -5.84 -12.66 13.34
N GLU A 120 -7.11 -13.05 13.39
CA GLU A 120 -7.84 -13.59 12.23
C GLU A 120 -7.84 -12.59 11.05
N ILE A 121 -8.17 -11.33 11.32
CA ILE A 121 -8.16 -10.29 10.28
C ILE A 121 -6.76 -10.06 9.74
N VAL A 122 -5.73 -10.01 10.59
CA VAL A 122 -4.36 -9.78 10.13
C VAL A 122 -3.90 -10.94 9.24
N LYS A 123 -4.13 -12.19 9.65
CA LYS A 123 -3.80 -13.38 8.84
C LYS A 123 -4.51 -13.36 7.50
N HIS A 124 -5.82 -13.10 7.48
CA HIS A 124 -6.59 -12.99 6.25
C HIS A 124 -6.04 -11.90 5.30
N ASN A 125 -5.57 -10.77 5.83
CA ASN A 125 -5.07 -9.64 5.03
C ASN A 125 -3.60 -9.75 4.61
N THR A 126 -2.88 -10.74 5.12
CA THR A 126 -1.44 -10.93 4.89
C THR A 126 -1.15 -12.29 4.24
N ASN A 127 -2.12 -12.86 3.53
CA ASN A 127 -2.02 -14.18 2.90
C ASN A 127 -1.59 -15.28 3.90
N ASN A 128 -2.11 -15.22 5.13
CA ASN A 128 -1.75 -16.08 6.26
C ASN A 128 -0.26 -16.04 6.65
N THR A 129 0.48 -15.02 6.23
CA THR A 129 1.92 -14.90 6.58
C THR A 129 2.17 -14.04 7.81
N GLY A 130 1.25 -13.17 8.22
CA GLY A 130 1.48 -12.19 9.28
C GLY A 130 2.18 -10.92 8.80
N VAL A 131 2.49 -10.01 9.72
CA VAL A 131 3.09 -8.69 9.43
C VAL A 131 4.61 -8.70 9.57
N ASP A 132 5.28 -7.83 8.83
CA ASP A 132 6.74 -7.62 8.88
C ASP A 132 7.19 -6.93 10.17
N LEU A 133 6.37 -6.01 10.70
CA LEU A 133 6.68 -5.23 11.89
C LEU A 133 5.45 -5.09 12.78
N VAL A 134 5.60 -5.38 14.07
CA VAL A 134 4.62 -5.00 15.09
C VAL A 134 5.25 -3.96 16.01
N MET A 135 4.55 -2.84 16.17
CA MET A 135 4.92 -1.76 17.07
C MET A 135 3.87 -1.65 18.18
N ALA A 136 4.32 -1.35 19.39
CA ALA A 136 3.46 -1.21 20.55
C ALA A 136 3.97 -0.09 21.46
N ASP A 137 3.18 0.97 21.68
CA ASP A 137 3.55 2.15 22.50
C ASP A 137 2.58 2.36 23.68
N GLY A 138 1.94 1.29 24.14
CA GLY A 138 0.93 1.33 25.19
C GLY A 138 1.44 1.89 26.51
N GLY A 139 0.66 2.79 27.10
CA GLY A 139 0.83 3.29 28.46
C GLY A 139 -0.34 4.19 28.83
N PHE A 140 -0.75 4.17 30.10
CA PHE A 140 -1.84 5.00 30.59
C PHE A 140 -1.31 6.22 31.36
N CYS A 141 -2.02 7.33 31.24
CA CYS A 141 -1.72 8.54 31.99
C CYS A 141 -2.39 8.45 33.37
N VAL A 142 -1.58 8.36 34.42
CA VAL A 142 -2.05 8.25 35.81
C VAL A 142 -2.37 9.62 36.45
N ASP A 143 -2.22 10.72 35.69
CA ASP A 143 -2.40 12.09 36.18
C ASP A 143 -3.88 12.51 36.37
N GLN A 144 -4.84 11.76 35.82
CA GLN A 144 -6.27 12.10 35.87
C GLN A 144 -7.01 11.63 37.13
N GLN A 145 -6.32 11.01 38.09
CA GLN A 145 -6.91 10.70 39.39
C GLN A 145 -6.60 11.83 40.38
N GLU A 146 -7.61 12.64 40.73
CA GLU A 146 -7.50 13.80 41.64
C GLU A 146 -7.09 13.41 43.08
N ASN A 147 -7.16 12.13 43.44
CA ASN A 147 -6.81 11.67 44.77
C ASN A 147 -5.28 11.72 45.00
N ILE A 148 -4.87 12.42 46.06
CA ILE A 148 -3.47 12.60 46.51
C ILE A 148 -2.71 11.27 46.64
N GLN A 149 -3.43 10.18 46.95
CA GLN A 149 -2.89 8.83 47.03
C GLN A 149 -2.36 8.35 45.66
N ALA A 150 -3.08 8.57 44.56
CA ALA A 150 -2.65 8.20 43.20
C ALA A 150 -1.43 9.02 42.72
N LYS A 151 -1.33 10.30 43.13
CA LYS A 151 -0.13 11.11 42.91
C LYS A 151 1.09 10.61 43.68
N PHE A 152 0.91 10.04 44.88
CA PHE A 152 1.98 9.36 45.63
C PHE A 152 2.40 8.02 44.99
N PHE A 153 1.47 7.30 44.36
CA PHE A 153 1.73 6.08 43.59
C PHE A 153 2.65 6.31 42.38
N ASN A 154 2.62 7.50 41.76
CA ASN A 154 3.50 7.88 40.65
C ASN A 154 5.01 7.94 41.00
N LEU A 155 5.38 7.96 42.28
CA LEU A 155 6.76 8.19 42.73
C LEU A 155 7.61 6.92 42.94
N ARG A 156 7.07 5.69 42.82
CA ARG A 156 7.78 4.47 43.29
C ARG A 156 7.56 3.18 42.45
N GLY A 157 7.90 3.15 41.16
CA GLY A 157 7.93 1.89 40.38
C GLY A 157 6.58 1.22 40.09
N PHE A 158 5.46 1.76 40.58
CA PHE A 158 4.11 1.19 40.37
C PHE A 158 3.65 1.20 38.92
N ILE A 159 4.19 2.07 38.05
CA ILE A 159 3.84 2.09 36.62
C ILE A 159 4.15 0.74 35.96
N GLU A 160 5.24 0.08 36.36
CA GLU A 160 5.56 -1.27 35.92
C GLU A 160 4.46 -2.27 36.30
N ILE A 161 4.09 -2.29 37.58
CA ILE A 161 3.09 -3.22 38.13
C ILE A 161 1.71 -2.98 37.48
N LEU A 162 1.30 -1.71 37.35
CA LEU A 162 0.03 -1.34 36.73
C LEU A 162 0.01 -1.67 35.23
N SER A 163 1.16 -1.61 34.55
CA SER A 163 1.28 -1.90 33.11
C SER A 163 1.53 -3.37 32.80
N LYS A 164 1.66 -4.24 33.81
CA LYS A 164 2.11 -5.62 33.62
C LYS A 164 1.20 -6.43 32.69
N ARG A 165 -0.12 -6.29 32.82
CA ARG A 165 -1.10 -6.99 31.95
C ARG A 165 -1.04 -6.42 30.53
N LEU A 166 -0.76 -5.12 30.39
CA LEU A 166 -0.57 -4.48 29.10
C LEU A 166 0.74 -4.93 28.42
N TYR A 167 1.83 -5.15 29.15
CA TYR A 167 3.04 -5.78 28.59
C TYR A 167 2.73 -7.17 28.04
N LEU A 168 2.11 -8.02 28.86
CA LEU A 168 1.71 -9.37 28.48
C LEU A 168 0.85 -9.36 27.21
N CYS A 169 -0.17 -8.53 27.15
CA CYS A 169 -1.10 -8.50 26.01
C CYS A 169 -0.44 -7.95 24.74
N GLN A 170 0.40 -6.91 24.83
CA GLN A 170 1.15 -6.40 23.68
C GLN A 170 2.13 -7.45 23.14
N PHE A 171 2.80 -8.21 24.02
CA PHE A 171 3.69 -9.31 23.62
C PHE A 171 2.90 -10.46 22.98
N LEU A 172 1.79 -10.86 23.61
CA LEU A 172 0.90 -11.90 23.10
C LEU A 172 0.35 -11.56 21.72
N ILE A 173 -0.15 -10.34 21.51
CA ILE A 173 -0.63 -9.91 20.19
C ILE A 173 0.52 -9.90 19.18
N GLY A 174 1.70 -9.37 19.55
CA GLY A 174 2.89 -9.40 18.69
C GLY A 174 3.22 -10.82 18.22
N LEU A 175 3.34 -11.77 19.14
CA LEU A 175 3.57 -13.20 18.83
C LEU A 175 2.45 -13.82 17.97
N SER A 176 1.22 -13.30 18.05
CA SER A 176 0.07 -13.85 17.34
C SER A 176 0.01 -13.45 15.87
N ILE A 177 0.60 -12.31 15.51
CA ILE A 177 0.42 -11.70 14.18
C ILE A 177 1.72 -11.46 13.41
N LEU A 178 2.88 -11.60 14.05
CA LEU A 178 4.16 -11.45 13.38
C LEU A 178 4.37 -12.57 12.37
N ARG A 179 5.01 -12.21 11.24
CA ARG A 179 5.48 -13.21 10.31
C ARG A 179 6.61 -14.03 10.91
N VAL A 180 6.53 -15.33 10.72
CA VAL A 180 7.54 -16.27 11.15
C VAL A 180 8.45 -16.62 9.99
N LYS A 181 9.72 -16.87 10.28
CA LYS A 181 10.71 -17.30 9.30
C LYS A 181 10.36 -18.70 8.82
N THR A 182 10.02 -18.87 7.55
CA THR A 182 9.84 -20.19 6.91
C THR A 182 11.03 -20.47 6.00
N HIS A 183 11.30 -21.73 5.66
CA HIS A 183 12.44 -22.11 4.82
C HIS A 183 12.51 -21.37 3.46
N ASN A 184 11.39 -20.81 2.97
CA ASN A 184 11.29 -20.09 1.71
C ASN A 184 11.16 -18.56 1.86
N ALA A 185 10.97 -18.03 3.07
CA ALA A 185 10.84 -16.60 3.34
C ALA A 185 12.10 -16.10 4.03
N GLY A 186 12.87 -15.22 3.36
CA GLY A 186 14.20 -14.79 3.81
C GLY A 186 14.31 -14.44 5.29
N ASN A 187 13.61 -13.42 5.78
CA ASN A 187 13.70 -12.93 7.17
C ASN A 187 12.34 -12.98 7.90
N GLY A 188 12.35 -13.25 9.20
CA GLY A 188 11.16 -13.20 10.06
C GLY A 188 10.76 -11.76 10.43
N GLY A 189 9.62 -11.61 11.11
CA GLY A 189 9.09 -10.32 11.54
C GLY A 189 9.91 -9.65 12.65
N LYS A 190 9.63 -8.37 12.89
CA LYS A 190 10.27 -7.53 13.91
C LYS A 190 9.25 -7.05 14.92
N PHE A 191 9.60 -7.03 16.19
CA PHE A 191 8.75 -6.51 17.26
C PHE A 191 9.42 -5.35 17.97
N VAL A 192 8.67 -4.28 18.24
CA VAL A 192 9.11 -3.20 19.13
C VAL A 192 7.99 -2.86 20.11
N CYS A 193 8.28 -2.92 21.40
CA CYS A 193 7.31 -2.62 22.43
C CYS A 193 7.89 -1.71 23.49
N LYS A 194 7.13 -0.68 23.86
CA LYS A 194 7.42 0.16 25.00
C LYS A 194 7.31 -0.64 26.29
N LEU A 195 8.29 -0.40 27.16
CA LEU A 195 8.32 -0.84 28.54
C LEU A 195 8.62 0.37 29.43
N PHE A 196 8.29 0.27 30.72
CA PHE A 196 8.75 1.16 31.76
C PHE A 196 9.88 0.48 32.54
N ASP A 197 9.82 0.49 33.87
CA ASP A 197 10.73 -0.29 34.68
C ASP A 197 10.51 -1.80 34.46
N ILE A 198 11.60 -2.55 34.69
CA ILE A 198 11.69 -4.01 34.47
C ILE A 198 12.42 -4.65 35.67
N PHE A 199 11.96 -4.32 36.89
CA PHE A 199 12.56 -4.81 38.14
C PHE A 199 11.85 -6.05 38.68
N THR A 200 10.57 -6.23 38.37
CA THR A 200 9.78 -7.31 38.94
C THR A 200 10.06 -8.66 38.26
N PRO A 201 9.97 -9.79 38.99
CA PRO A 201 10.06 -11.13 38.40
C PRO A 201 9.06 -11.35 37.27
N PHE A 202 7.86 -10.77 37.37
CA PHE A 202 6.86 -10.81 36.30
C PHE A 202 7.39 -10.18 35.00
N SER A 203 7.86 -8.93 35.04
CA SER A 203 8.36 -8.23 33.84
C SER A 203 9.58 -8.92 33.25
N ILE A 204 10.54 -9.33 34.10
CA ILE A 204 11.75 -10.05 33.66
C ILE A 204 11.37 -11.41 33.05
N GLY A 205 10.42 -12.12 33.67
CA GLY A 205 9.89 -13.38 33.14
C GLY A 205 9.24 -13.22 31.77
N LEU A 206 8.46 -12.15 31.55
CA LEU A 206 7.90 -11.86 30.22
C LEU A 206 9.00 -11.58 29.19
N ILE A 207 10.04 -10.82 29.56
CA ILE A 207 11.18 -10.54 28.68
C ILE A 207 11.94 -11.83 28.38
N TYR A 208 12.09 -12.72 29.36
CA TYR A 208 12.73 -14.02 29.19
C TYR A 208 11.95 -14.93 28.22
N LEU A 209 10.61 -14.93 28.28
CA LEU A 209 9.78 -15.61 27.28
C LEU A 209 9.98 -15.05 25.86
N MET A 210 10.13 -13.73 25.74
CA MET A 210 10.47 -13.11 24.45
C MET A 210 11.89 -13.44 23.99
N TYR A 211 12.85 -13.54 24.91
CA TYR A 211 14.21 -14.00 24.61
C TYR A 211 14.22 -15.44 24.05
N ILE A 212 13.35 -16.32 24.55
CA ILE A 212 13.19 -17.68 24.03
C ILE A 212 12.48 -17.69 22.67
N ALA A 213 11.51 -16.80 22.46
CA ALA A 213 10.66 -16.80 21.27
C ALA A 213 11.29 -16.15 20.03
N PHE A 214 12.45 -15.49 20.14
CA PHE A 214 13.09 -14.75 19.05
C PHE A 214 14.58 -15.10 18.93
N GLU A 215 15.13 -15.02 17.72
CA GLU A 215 16.57 -15.22 17.51
C GLU A 215 17.41 -14.20 18.29
N ARG A 216 16.94 -12.95 18.38
CA ARG A 216 17.65 -11.86 19.07
C ARG A 216 16.67 -10.90 19.75
N ILE A 217 17.05 -10.42 20.93
CA ILE A 217 16.38 -9.31 21.60
C ILE A 217 17.36 -8.21 22.00
N SER A 218 16.85 -7.00 22.18
CA SER A 218 17.59 -5.85 22.70
C SER A 218 16.65 -4.96 23.50
N ILE A 219 17.16 -4.29 24.53
CA ILE A 219 16.42 -3.34 25.37
C ILE A 219 17.15 -2.00 25.31
N HIS A 220 16.44 -0.98 24.84
CA HIS A 220 17.04 0.30 24.53
C HIS A 220 16.17 1.48 24.95
N LYS A 221 16.80 2.51 25.53
CA LYS A 221 16.17 3.81 25.79
C LYS A 221 16.66 4.83 24.76
N PRO A 222 15.85 5.17 23.74
CA PRO A 222 16.25 6.13 22.70
C PRO A 222 16.38 7.54 23.29
N ASN A 223 17.24 8.38 22.73
CA ASN A 223 17.45 9.76 23.19
C ASN A 223 16.21 10.65 23.01
N THR A 224 15.30 10.28 22.11
CA THR A 224 13.98 10.91 21.96
C THR A 224 12.99 10.58 23.10
N SER A 225 13.30 9.59 23.94
CA SER A 225 12.58 9.35 25.19
C SER A 225 13.14 10.26 26.27
N ARG A 226 12.28 10.90 27.08
CA ARG A 226 12.74 11.85 28.10
C ARG A 226 13.71 11.15 29.06
N PRO A 227 14.89 11.74 29.34
CA PRO A 227 15.96 11.01 29.99
C PRO A 227 15.71 10.67 31.47
N ALA A 228 14.80 11.40 32.13
CA ALA A 228 14.46 11.17 33.54
C ALA A 228 13.30 10.17 33.76
N ASN A 229 12.61 9.70 32.70
CA ASN A 229 11.50 8.76 32.85
C ASN A 229 11.94 7.30 32.68
N SER A 230 11.08 6.38 33.13
CA SER A 230 11.27 4.92 33.05
C SER A 230 11.09 4.30 31.67
N GLU A 231 10.65 5.07 30.68
CA GLU A 231 10.36 4.56 29.34
C GLU A 231 11.62 4.01 28.66
N ARG A 232 11.50 2.79 28.14
CA ARG A 232 12.48 2.08 27.32
C ARG A 232 11.72 1.18 26.34
N TYR A 233 12.42 0.53 25.41
CA TYR A 233 11.82 -0.31 24.39
C TYR A 233 12.54 -1.65 24.32
N ILE A 234 11.79 -2.74 24.30
CA ILE A 234 12.29 -4.04 23.85
C ILE A 234 12.15 -4.10 22.32
N VAL A 235 13.18 -4.60 21.66
CA VAL A 235 13.21 -4.87 20.21
C VAL A 235 13.55 -6.33 20.03
N CYS A 236 12.70 -7.07 19.32
CA CYS A 236 12.91 -8.47 19.01
C CYS A 236 12.99 -8.69 17.50
N ASP A 237 13.88 -9.58 17.10
CA ASP A 237 14.19 -9.88 15.70
C ASP A 237 14.05 -11.37 15.44
N ASN A 238 13.31 -11.71 14.37
CA ASN A 238 13.09 -13.05 13.85
C ASN A 238 12.44 -14.01 14.87
N PRO A 239 11.10 -14.09 14.92
CA PRO A 239 10.41 -15.05 15.77
C PRO A 239 10.69 -16.50 15.35
N LEU A 240 10.84 -17.39 16.33
CA LEU A 240 11.14 -18.81 16.19
C LEU A 240 9.85 -19.64 16.28
N GLU A 241 9.43 -20.26 15.19
CA GLU A 241 8.09 -20.89 15.05
C GLU A 241 7.72 -21.83 16.21
N CYS A 242 8.61 -22.77 16.55
CA CYS A 242 8.38 -23.76 17.60
C CYS A 242 8.19 -23.11 18.98
N CYS A 243 8.98 -22.07 19.29
CA CYS A 243 8.91 -21.37 20.57
C CYS A 243 7.70 -20.43 20.62
N VAL A 244 7.39 -19.73 19.53
CA VAL A 244 6.28 -18.77 19.43
C VAL A 244 4.96 -19.43 19.76
N SER A 245 4.69 -20.62 19.22
CA SER A 245 3.42 -21.34 19.46
C SER A 245 3.22 -21.65 20.95
N GLU A 246 4.22 -22.21 21.61
CA GLU A 246 4.15 -22.58 23.03
C GLU A 246 4.10 -21.35 23.95
N VAL A 247 4.94 -20.35 23.69
CA VAL A 247 4.95 -19.09 24.46
C VAL A 247 3.63 -18.35 24.31
N LYS A 248 3.07 -18.28 23.09
CA LYS A 248 1.75 -17.68 22.85
C LYS A 248 0.66 -18.38 23.66
N LYS A 249 0.64 -19.72 23.64
CA LYS A 249 -0.33 -20.52 24.40
C LYS A 249 -0.21 -20.24 25.90
N TYR A 250 1.01 -20.22 26.42
CA TYR A 250 1.26 -19.93 27.83
C TYR A 250 0.85 -18.50 28.22
N MET A 251 1.21 -17.49 27.43
CA MET A 251 0.80 -16.10 27.65
C MET A 251 -0.72 -15.92 27.60
N THR A 252 -1.41 -16.69 26.75
CA THR A 252 -2.88 -16.73 26.71
C THR A 252 -3.45 -17.21 28.05
N THR A 253 -2.88 -18.29 28.60
CA THR A 253 -3.28 -18.81 29.92
C THR A 253 -3.02 -17.79 31.03
N ILE A 254 -1.87 -17.11 31.02
CA ILE A 254 -1.56 -16.06 32.01
C ILE A 254 -2.59 -14.93 31.93
N ASN A 255 -2.96 -14.48 30.72
CA ASN A 255 -3.93 -13.40 30.56
C ASN A 255 -5.32 -13.80 31.09
N ALA A 256 -5.75 -15.04 30.81
CA ALA A 256 -7.00 -15.58 31.34
C ALA A 256 -6.99 -15.66 32.87
N GLU A 257 -5.87 -16.07 33.47
CA GLU A 257 -5.74 -16.13 34.93
C GLU A 257 -5.72 -14.74 35.56
N LEU A 258 -5.05 -13.75 34.96
CA LEU A 258 -5.11 -12.35 35.39
C LEU A 258 -6.54 -11.80 35.34
N ASP A 259 -7.33 -12.18 34.33
CA ASP A 259 -8.73 -11.80 34.21
C ASP A 259 -9.57 -12.40 35.34
N ARG A 260 -9.41 -13.71 35.59
CA ARG A 260 -10.08 -14.43 36.68
C ARG A 260 -9.75 -13.82 38.05
N LEU A 261 -8.50 -13.42 38.28
CA LEU A 261 -8.06 -12.84 39.54
C LEU A 261 -8.53 -11.38 39.71
N TRP A 262 -8.71 -10.66 38.60
CA TRP A 262 -9.17 -9.26 38.59
C TRP A 262 -10.55 -9.08 39.24
N GLU A 263 -11.43 -10.07 39.14
CA GLU A 263 -12.76 -10.04 39.77
C GLU A 263 -12.68 -9.97 41.31
N THR A 264 -11.75 -10.73 41.90
CA THR A 264 -11.60 -10.82 43.36
C THR A 264 -10.69 -9.74 43.94
N LYS A 265 -9.70 -9.27 43.17
CA LYS A 265 -8.66 -8.31 43.59
C LYS A 265 -7.86 -8.69 44.85
N VAL A 266 -7.92 -9.96 45.28
CA VAL A 266 -7.22 -10.47 46.48
C VAL A 266 -5.84 -11.04 46.14
N ARG A 267 -5.72 -11.71 44.99
CA ARG A 267 -4.50 -12.37 44.53
C ARG A 267 -4.13 -11.84 43.16
N ASP A 268 -2.86 -12.00 42.82
CA ASP A 268 -2.31 -11.55 41.55
C ASP A 268 -1.16 -12.46 41.10
N VAL A 269 -0.89 -12.51 39.80
CA VAL A 269 0.22 -13.28 39.22
C VAL A 269 1.52 -12.49 39.37
N ILE A 270 2.38 -12.87 40.30
CA ILE A 270 3.63 -12.15 40.61
C ILE A 270 4.85 -12.64 39.80
N GLU A 271 4.73 -13.80 39.18
CA GLU A 271 5.83 -14.51 38.51
C GLU A 271 5.25 -15.35 37.36
N VAL A 272 5.94 -15.34 36.21
CA VAL A 272 5.54 -16.10 35.00
C VAL A 272 6.61 -17.09 34.55
N VAL A 273 7.83 -16.99 35.09
CA VAL A 273 8.90 -17.96 34.88
C VAL A 273 9.61 -18.11 36.23
N PRO A 274 9.85 -19.34 36.72
CA PRO A 274 10.54 -19.58 37.97
C PRO A 274 11.88 -18.84 38.07
N GLU A 275 12.10 -18.09 39.16
CA GLU A 275 13.28 -17.26 39.38
C GLU A 275 14.57 -18.07 39.27
N ASN A 276 14.58 -19.29 39.82
CA ASN A 276 15.72 -20.20 39.72
C ASN A 276 16.10 -20.54 38.26
N MET A 277 15.11 -20.62 37.37
CA MET A 277 15.33 -20.87 35.94
C MET A 277 15.97 -19.65 35.27
N ILE A 278 15.43 -18.45 35.50
CA ILE A 278 16.00 -17.22 34.93
C ILE A 278 17.42 -16.99 35.46
N HIS A 279 17.64 -17.17 36.77
CA HIS A 279 18.96 -16.99 37.41
C HIS A 279 19.99 -18.03 36.97
N SER A 280 19.56 -19.20 36.49
CA SER A 280 20.46 -20.18 35.89
C SER A 280 21.04 -19.72 34.56
N ASP A 281 20.32 -18.88 33.80
CA ASP A 281 20.84 -18.18 32.62
C ASP A 281 21.61 -16.93 33.04
N LYS A 282 22.89 -17.14 33.36
CA LYS A 282 23.80 -16.08 33.82
C LYS A 282 24.00 -14.99 32.75
N THR A 283 23.93 -15.33 31.47
CA THR A 283 24.14 -14.36 30.38
C THR A 283 22.96 -13.42 30.29
N PHE A 284 21.73 -13.95 30.29
CA PHE A 284 20.52 -13.15 30.29
C PHE A 284 20.44 -12.26 31.54
N MET A 285 20.69 -12.81 32.73
CA MET A 285 20.60 -12.03 33.96
C MET A 285 21.67 -10.95 34.07
N ALA A 286 22.90 -11.22 33.65
CA ALA A 286 23.93 -10.19 33.61
C ALA A 286 23.51 -9.01 32.71
N TYR A 287 22.93 -9.30 31.54
CA TYR A 287 22.43 -8.29 30.62
C TYR A 287 21.29 -7.44 31.24
N ILE A 288 20.33 -8.06 31.92
CA ILE A 288 19.23 -7.35 32.59
C ILE A 288 19.74 -6.47 33.73
N LEU A 289 20.62 -7.00 34.58
CA LEU A 289 21.19 -6.26 35.71
C LEU A 289 21.99 -5.05 35.24
N GLU A 290 22.93 -5.26 34.29
CA GLU A 290 23.73 -4.17 33.73
C GLU A 290 22.84 -3.09 33.09
N HIS A 291 21.82 -3.50 32.32
CA HIS A 291 20.88 -2.57 31.72
C HIS A 291 20.15 -1.74 32.78
N ASN A 292 19.62 -2.39 33.81
CA ASN A 292 18.86 -1.74 34.88
C ASN A 292 19.71 -0.75 35.68
N GLU A 293 20.90 -1.17 36.12
CA GLU A 293 21.82 -0.29 36.86
C GLU A 293 22.21 0.94 36.04
N ARG A 294 22.52 0.75 34.75
CA ARG A 294 22.88 1.85 33.85
C ARG A 294 21.73 2.85 33.69
N ILE A 295 20.50 2.36 33.52
CA ILE A 295 19.32 3.23 33.37
C ILE A 295 19.02 3.97 34.67
N VAL A 296 19.07 3.29 35.82
CA VAL A 296 18.85 3.92 37.14
C VAL A 296 19.87 5.03 37.37
N LYS A 297 21.16 4.76 37.18
CA LYS A 297 22.23 5.77 37.32
C LYS A 297 21.98 6.98 36.42
N ARG A 298 21.62 6.74 35.15
CA ARG A 298 21.30 7.81 34.19
C ARG A 298 20.08 8.61 34.65
N GLN A 299 18.98 7.97 35.02
CA GLN A 299 17.74 8.64 35.44
C GLN A 299 17.96 9.47 36.70
N THR A 300 18.65 8.95 37.72
CA THR A 300 18.98 9.70 38.94
C THR A 300 19.74 10.98 38.62
N ASN A 301 20.71 10.92 37.70
CA ASN A 301 21.45 12.11 37.26
C ASN A 301 20.53 13.15 36.61
N TYR A 302 19.62 12.74 35.73
CA TYR A 302 18.69 13.67 35.07
C TYR A 302 17.59 14.21 36.00
N LEU A 303 17.10 13.40 36.95
CA LEU A 303 16.18 13.87 37.99
C LEU A 303 16.84 14.93 38.87
N ASN A 304 18.10 14.72 39.27
CA ASN A 304 18.89 15.72 39.98
C ASN A 304 19.09 16.99 39.14
N LYS A 305 19.39 16.86 37.85
CA LYS A 305 19.47 17.99 36.92
C LYS A 305 18.14 18.77 36.89
N TYR A 306 17.01 18.08 36.73
CA TYR A 306 15.69 18.72 36.68
C TYR A 306 15.36 19.45 37.99
N ARG A 307 15.71 18.88 39.14
CA ARG A 307 15.57 19.55 40.45
C ARG A 307 16.36 20.87 40.49
N ILE A 308 17.60 20.87 40.02
CA ILE A 308 18.46 22.07 39.97
C ILE A 308 17.88 23.13 39.02
N PHE A 309 17.42 22.72 37.84
CA PHE A 309 16.85 23.63 36.83
C PHE A 309 15.50 24.21 37.29
N ALA A 310 14.69 23.43 38.00
CA ALA A 310 13.44 23.92 38.60
C ALA A 310 13.68 24.98 39.68
N GLN A 311 14.78 24.88 40.42
CA GLN A 311 15.20 25.87 41.42
C GLN A 311 15.87 27.11 40.78
N ASN A 312 16.47 26.96 39.59
CA ASN A 312 17.21 28.01 38.89
C ASN A 312 16.68 28.20 37.46
N THR A 313 15.56 28.92 37.33
CA THR A 313 14.83 29.09 36.05
C THR A 313 15.64 29.78 34.95
N GLY A 314 16.74 30.47 35.28
CA GLY A 314 17.67 31.07 34.31
C GLY A 314 18.68 30.10 33.68
N GLN A 315 18.77 28.84 34.15
CA GLN A 315 19.65 27.84 33.55
C GLN A 315 19.05 27.29 32.26
N LEU A 316 19.86 27.29 31.19
CA LEU A 316 19.47 26.81 29.86
C LEU A 316 20.50 25.83 29.31
N ASP A 317 20.03 24.76 28.68
CA ASP A 317 20.86 23.87 27.88
C ASP A 317 21.16 24.54 26.53
N ARG A 318 22.42 24.95 26.30
CA ARG A 318 22.82 25.73 25.13
C ARG A 318 22.93 24.92 23.83
N ASP A 319 23.07 23.60 23.92
CA ASP A 319 23.35 22.73 22.76
C ASP A 319 22.10 22.12 22.09
N GLN A 320 20.89 22.49 22.52
CA GLN A 320 19.66 21.83 22.07
C GLN A 320 19.45 21.93 20.55
N GLU A 321 19.70 23.09 19.95
CA GLU A 321 19.54 23.29 18.51
C GLU A 321 20.55 22.48 17.71
N LYS A 322 21.83 22.50 18.13
CA LYS A 322 22.91 21.71 17.52
C LYS A 322 22.57 20.22 17.56
N LEU A 323 22.19 19.71 18.74
CA LEU A 323 21.84 18.30 18.94
C LEU A 323 20.60 17.89 18.13
N ARG A 324 19.60 18.77 18.02
CA ARG A 324 18.44 18.54 17.15
C ARG A 324 18.90 18.36 15.70
N ASN A 325 19.71 19.27 15.19
CA ASN A 325 20.16 19.25 13.79
C ASN A 325 21.04 18.04 13.48
N GLU A 326 21.95 17.68 14.39
CA GLU A 326 22.76 16.46 14.28
C GLU A 326 21.92 15.19 14.34
N CYS A 327 20.92 15.12 15.24
CA CYS A 327 19.99 14.01 15.32
C CYS A 327 19.17 13.86 14.02
N LEU A 328 18.62 14.94 13.47
CA LEU A 328 17.85 14.90 12.22
C LEU A 328 18.72 14.40 11.04
N ARG A 329 19.97 14.86 10.94
CA ARG A 329 20.93 14.37 9.94
C ARG A 329 21.26 12.90 10.15
N TYR A 330 21.51 12.48 11.39
CA TYR A 330 21.84 11.08 11.72
C TYR A 330 20.68 10.13 11.43
N TRP A 331 19.44 10.52 11.75
CA TRP A 331 18.22 9.74 11.49
C TRP A 331 17.71 9.84 10.06
N LYS A 332 18.38 10.63 9.20
CA LYS A 332 17.96 10.91 7.82
C LYS A 332 16.52 11.42 7.76
N ILE A 333 16.25 12.48 8.51
CA ILE A 333 14.96 13.21 8.50
C ILE A 333 15.19 14.65 8.02
N PRO A 334 14.56 15.07 6.91
CA PRO A 334 14.69 16.44 6.41
C PRO A 334 14.06 17.44 7.38
N ASP A 335 14.71 18.59 7.55
CA ASP A 335 14.24 19.65 8.44
C ASP A 335 13.19 20.52 7.74
N VAL A 336 11.96 20.01 7.70
CA VAL A 336 10.80 20.64 7.05
C VAL A 336 9.87 21.31 8.06
N THR A 337 9.19 22.38 7.63
CA THR A 337 8.18 23.03 8.45
C THR A 337 6.96 22.12 8.55
N LYS A 338 6.46 21.87 9.78
CA LYS A 338 5.22 21.11 9.98
C LYS A 338 4.04 21.84 9.33
N LYS A 339 3.43 21.24 8.30
CA LYS A 339 2.20 21.76 7.69
C LYS A 339 1.04 21.59 8.67
N LYS A 340 0.24 22.63 8.94
CA LYS A 340 -1.07 22.40 9.55
C LYS A 340 -2.02 21.86 8.47
N PRO A 341 -2.81 20.81 8.73
CA PRO A 341 -3.70 20.21 7.74
C PRO A 341 -4.68 21.19 7.05
N TYR A 342 -4.99 22.32 7.70
CA TYR A 342 -5.97 23.31 7.26
C TYR A 342 -5.36 24.56 6.60
N GLU A 343 -4.03 24.67 6.54
CA GLU A 343 -3.36 25.88 6.01
C GLU A 343 -3.14 25.82 4.49
N THR A 344 -3.36 24.68 3.83
CA THR A 344 -3.28 24.55 2.38
C THR A 344 -4.65 24.68 1.73
N ASN A 345 -5.11 25.92 1.55
CA ASN A 345 -6.23 26.25 0.63
C ASN A 345 -5.75 26.19 -0.83
N GLU A 346 -5.21 25.04 -1.27
CA GLU A 346 -4.95 24.81 -2.69
C GLU A 346 -6.30 24.74 -3.41
N SER A 347 -6.51 25.55 -4.46
CA SER A 347 -7.70 25.45 -5.29
C SER A 347 -7.63 24.22 -6.20
N LEU A 348 -8.79 23.71 -6.65
CA LEU A 348 -8.82 22.56 -7.57
C LEU A 348 -7.98 22.81 -8.82
N PHE A 349 -8.06 24.03 -9.37
CA PHE A 349 -7.28 24.43 -10.54
C PHE A 349 -5.76 24.42 -10.29
N ALA A 350 -5.31 24.87 -9.11
CA ALA A 350 -3.91 24.81 -8.73
C ALA A 350 -3.43 23.36 -8.57
N ALA A 351 -4.24 22.49 -7.95
CA ALA A 351 -3.95 21.06 -7.85
C ALA A 351 -3.86 20.40 -9.24
N ILE A 352 -4.82 20.68 -10.13
CA ILE A 352 -4.81 20.18 -11.52
C ILE A 352 -3.54 20.62 -12.24
N SER A 353 -3.22 21.92 -12.19
CA SER A 353 -2.04 22.50 -12.87
C SER A 353 -0.73 21.89 -12.38
N ARG A 354 -0.70 21.44 -11.11
CA ARG A 354 0.46 20.77 -10.51
C ARG A 354 0.53 19.28 -10.88
N LEU A 355 -0.62 18.61 -10.99
CA LEU A 355 -0.70 17.16 -11.17
C LEU A 355 -0.71 16.72 -12.65
N ILE A 356 -1.17 17.60 -13.54
CA ILE A 356 -1.34 17.30 -14.96
C ILE A 356 -0.36 18.14 -15.79
N LYS A 357 0.40 17.49 -16.67
CA LYS A 357 1.23 18.16 -17.68
C LYS A 357 0.31 18.72 -18.78
N ILE A 358 0.61 19.88 -19.35
CA ILE A 358 -0.26 20.63 -20.30
C ILE A 358 -0.87 19.68 -21.35
N ILE A 359 -2.20 19.52 -21.29
CA ILE A 359 -3.00 18.69 -22.20
C ILE A 359 -4.24 19.47 -22.60
N ASP A 360 -4.63 19.36 -23.87
CA ASP A 360 -5.97 19.76 -24.30
C ASP A 360 -6.96 18.67 -23.84
N PHE A 361 -7.73 18.97 -22.80
CA PHE A 361 -8.72 18.05 -22.24
C PHE A 361 -9.77 17.60 -23.28
N LYS A 362 -9.97 18.34 -24.37
CA LYS A 362 -10.86 17.93 -25.47
C LYS A 362 -10.36 16.70 -26.22
N GLU A 363 -9.05 16.47 -26.26
CA GLU A 363 -8.45 15.29 -26.91
C GLU A 363 -8.63 14.00 -26.09
N LEU A 364 -8.86 14.11 -24.77
CA LEU A 364 -9.11 12.95 -23.90
C LEU A 364 -10.49 12.32 -24.14
N GLN A 365 -11.40 13.04 -24.80
CA GLN A 365 -12.81 12.64 -24.95
C GLN A 365 -13.15 12.15 -26.36
N GLN A 366 -12.20 12.15 -27.28
CA GLN A 366 -12.44 11.62 -28.62
C GLN A 366 -12.54 10.09 -28.53
N LYS A 367 -13.59 9.52 -29.15
CA LYS A 367 -13.73 8.06 -29.25
C LYS A 367 -12.52 7.52 -30.03
N PRO A 368 -11.76 6.56 -29.49
CA PRO A 368 -10.65 5.94 -30.20
C PRO A 368 -11.11 5.32 -31.53
N PRO A 369 -10.22 5.22 -32.53
CA PRO A 369 -10.52 4.51 -33.77
C PRO A 369 -10.95 3.06 -33.51
N ALA A 370 -11.76 2.51 -34.41
CA ALA A 370 -12.21 1.13 -34.32
C ALA A 370 -11.03 0.15 -34.39
N PHE A 371 -11.05 -0.88 -33.54
CA PHE A 371 -10.11 -1.98 -33.61
C PHE A 371 -10.57 -2.98 -34.68
N THR A 372 -9.82 -3.07 -35.78
CA THR A 372 -10.19 -3.87 -36.95
C THR A 372 -9.06 -4.84 -37.33
N LYS A 373 -9.36 -5.77 -38.24
CA LYS A 373 -8.38 -6.74 -38.77
C LYS A 373 -7.14 -6.04 -39.36
N SER A 374 -7.27 -4.82 -39.91
CA SER A 374 -6.11 -4.07 -40.45
C SER A 374 -5.12 -3.59 -39.39
N VAL A 375 -5.57 -3.37 -38.15
CA VAL A 375 -4.67 -3.04 -37.03
C VAL A 375 -3.77 -4.24 -36.69
N LEU A 376 -4.33 -5.45 -36.82
CA LEU A 376 -3.65 -6.72 -36.61
C LEU A 376 -2.80 -7.16 -37.79
N SER A 377 -3.14 -6.74 -39.02
CA SER A 377 -2.34 -6.98 -40.22
C SER A 377 -0.96 -6.34 -40.08
N SER A 378 0.07 -7.17 -39.90
CA SER A 378 1.46 -6.72 -39.72
C SER A 378 2.29 -6.93 -40.99
N GLY A 379 3.23 -6.00 -41.25
CA GLY A 379 4.34 -6.25 -42.16
C GLY A 379 5.25 -7.36 -41.63
N VAL A 380 6.12 -7.90 -42.49
CA VAL A 380 6.99 -9.05 -42.17
C VAL A 380 7.75 -8.82 -40.85
N GLY A 381 7.53 -9.71 -39.87
CA GLY A 381 8.27 -9.74 -38.60
C GLY A 381 7.66 -8.97 -37.42
N ARG A 382 6.61 -8.14 -37.61
CA ARG A 382 5.93 -7.45 -36.49
C ARG A 382 4.91 -8.35 -35.79
N MET A 383 5.00 -8.41 -34.46
CA MET A 383 4.18 -9.20 -33.56
C MET A 383 3.16 -8.34 -32.80
N ARG A 384 2.00 -8.12 -33.41
CA ARG A 384 0.93 -7.34 -32.78
C ARG A 384 0.36 -8.01 -31.54
N TYR A 385 0.35 -9.35 -31.49
CA TYR A 385 -0.18 -10.07 -30.32
C TYR A 385 0.60 -9.76 -29.04
N ALA A 386 1.94 -9.61 -29.14
CA ALA A 386 2.81 -9.28 -28.01
C ALA A 386 2.88 -7.76 -27.73
N GLU A 387 2.65 -6.92 -28.75
CA GLU A 387 2.71 -5.46 -28.66
C GLU A 387 1.47 -4.82 -28.03
N LEU A 388 0.31 -5.46 -28.14
CA LEU A 388 -0.97 -4.90 -27.73
C LEU A 388 -1.43 -5.44 -26.37
N ARG A 389 -2.15 -4.60 -25.63
CA ARG A 389 -2.82 -4.93 -24.37
C ARG A 389 -4.30 -4.57 -24.45
N MET A 390 -5.16 -5.39 -23.87
CA MET A 390 -6.61 -5.20 -23.89
C MET A 390 -7.18 -5.10 -22.48
N CYS A 391 -8.10 -4.17 -22.27
CA CYS A 391 -8.91 -4.07 -21.05
C CYS A 391 -10.38 -3.96 -21.42
N ALA A 392 -11.26 -4.70 -20.72
CA ALA A 392 -12.70 -4.56 -20.92
C ALA A 392 -13.17 -3.12 -20.63
N ILE A 393 -14.22 -2.68 -21.32
CA ILE A 393 -14.87 -1.38 -21.10
C ILE A 393 -16.28 -1.66 -20.57
N THR A 394 -16.59 -1.15 -19.38
CA THR A 394 -17.82 -1.51 -18.66
C THR A 394 -19.01 -0.58 -18.92
N GLU A 395 -18.73 0.69 -19.25
CA GLU A 395 -19.73 1.72 -19.56
C GLU A 395 -19.80 2.02 -21.07
N LYS A 396 -20.87 2.68 -21.52
CA LYS A 396 -21.00 3.14 -22.92
C LYS A 396 -20.15 4.39 -23.18
N GLU A 397 -19.97 5.19 -22.14
CA GLU A 397 -19.17 6.39 -22.10
C GLU A 397 -17.67 6.06 -22.16
N VAL A 398 -16.90 6.96 -22.76
CA VAL A 398 -15.44 6.82 -22.81
C VAL A 398 -14.83 6.94 -21.41
N PRO A 399 -13.69 6.28 -21.15
CA PRO A 399 -12.97 6.44 -19.88
C PRO A 399 -12.65 7.90 -19.57
N VAL A 400 -12.67 8.24 -18.29
CA VAL A 400 -12.45 9.61 -17.80
C VAL A 400 -11.14 9.72 -17.05
N LEU A 401 -10.56 10.91 -17.07
CA LEU A 401 -9.42 11.24 -16.23
C LEU A 401 -9.91 11.55 -14.81
N LEU A 402 -9.44 10.81 -13.83
CA LEU A 402 -9.72 11.00 -12.41
C LEU A 402 -8.50 11.56 -11.69
N ILE A 403 -8.74 12.54 -10.83
CA ILE A 403 -7.74 13.23 -10.02
C ILE A 403 -8.17 13.17 -8.55
N SER A 404 -7.31 12.64 -7.69
CA SER A 404 -7.47 12.76 -6.24
C SER A 404 -6.53 13.84 -5.71
N ALA A 405 -7.09 14.83 -5.03
CA ALA A 405 -6.39 15.94 -4.39
C ALA A 405 -6.81 16.06 -2.92
N GLN A 406 -6.17 16.96 -2.17
CA GLN A 406 -6.46 17.15 -0.74
C GLN A 406 -7.94 17.47 -0.45
N MET A 407 -8.62 18.17 -1.36
CA MET A 407 -10.03 18.57 -1.21
C MET A 407 -11.04 17.48 -1.61
N GLY A 408 -10.59 16.42 -2.28
CA GLY A 408 -11.46 15.32 -2.72
C GLY A 408 -11.02 14.70 -4.05
N THR A 409 -11.86 13.78 -4.53
CA THR A 409 -11.68 13.06 -5.79
C THR A 409 -12.61 13.61 -6.85
N TYR A 410 -12.05 13.95 -8.00
CA TYR A 410 -12.72 14.60 -9.12
C TYR A 410 -12.46 13.84 -10.41
N PHE A 411 -13.35 13.95 -11.39
CA PHE A 411 -13.15 13.45 -12.73
C PHE A 411 -13.50 14.52 -13.76
N TYR A 412 -12.87 14.44 -14.92
CA TYR A 412 -13.16 15.37 -16.02
C TYR A 412 -14.45 14.94 -16.75
N SER A 413 -15.41 15.87 -16.88
CA SER A 413 -16.72 15.68 -17.52
C SER A 413 -16.93 16.70 -18.63
N SER A 414 -17.27 16.23 -19.84
CA SER A 414 -17.61 17.07 -21.01
C SER A 414 -18.91 17.85 -20.82
N TYR A 415 -19.83 17.29 -20.04
CA TYR A 415 -21.18 17.81 -19.89
C TYR A 415 -21.24 18.95 -18.87
N SER A 416 -20.20 19.09 -18.05
CA SER A 416 -20.07 20.20 -17.11
C SER A 416 -19.44 21.43 -17.75
N GLN A 417 -20.12 22.56 -17.63
CA GLN A 417 -19.56 23.88 -17.96
C GLN A 417 -18.33 24.23 -17.10
N GLN A 418 -18.13 23.54 -15.98
CA GLN A 418 -17.02 23.74 -15.03
C GLN A 418 -15.85 22.76 -15.24
N GLY A 419 -15.98 21.80 -16.17
CA GLY A 419 -14.95 20.81 -16.51
C GLY A 419 -14.83 19.65 -15.52
N PHE A 420 -14.35 19.89 -14.31
CA PHE A 420 -14.15 18.83 -13.31
C PHE A 420 -15.34 18.70 -12.36
N GLU A 421 -15.83 17.47 -12.20
CA GLU A 421 -16.91 17.12 -11.29
C GLU A 421 -16.39 16.25 -10.14
N ARG A 422 -17.00 16.38 -8.96
CA ARG A 422 -16.65 15.55 -7.81
C ARG A 422 -17.29 14.17 -7.96
N VAL A 423 -16.57 13.12 -7.59
CA VAL A 423 -17.13 11.76 -7.53
C VAL A 423 -18.31 11.74 -6.54
N PRO A 424 -19.49 11.22 -6.92
CA PRO A 424 -20.73 11.38 -6.14
C PRO A 424 -20.87 10.41 -4.96
N PHE A 425 -19.85 9.58 -4.70
CA PHE A 425 -19.83 8.58 -3.64
C PHE A 425 -18.49 8.62 -2.90
N ASP A 426 -18.46 8.05 -1.69
CA ASP A 426 -17.25 7.95 -0.91
C ASP A 426 -16.28 6.96 -1.56
N VAL A 427 -15.05 7.41 -1.81
CA VAL A 427 -14.00 6.59 -2.41
C VAL A 427 -12.66 6.92 -1.76
N ASN A 428 -11.90 5.89 -1.36
CA ASN A 428 -10.58 6.08 -0.79
C ASN A 428 -9.51 5.99 -1.87
N ILE A 429 -9.19 7.11 -2.52
CA ILE A 429 -8.03 7.21 -3.42
C ILE A 429 -7.05 8.20 -2.79
N PRO A 430 -5.79 7.81 -2.52
CA PRO A 430 -4.79 8.70 -1.95
C PRO A 430 -4.66 9.98 -2.76
N LYS A 431 -4.50 11.14 -2.09
CA LYS A 431 -4.26 12.42 -2.77
C LYS A 431 -3.01 12.36 -3.64
N ASP A 432 -2.88 13.31 -4.55
CA ASP A 432 -1.79 13.41 -5.52
C ASP A 432 -1.76 12.18 -6.45
N THR A 433 -2.94 11.78 -6.93
CA THR A 433 -3.15 10.60 -7.80
C THR A 433 -3.90 11.01 -9.06
N VAL A 434 -3.45 10.51 -10.21
CA VAL A 434 -4.04 10.75 -11.54
C VAL A 434 -4.17 9.42 -12.29
N LEU A 435 -5.40 9.09 -12.68
CA LEU A 435 -5.76 7.79 -13.24
C LEU A 435 -6.66 7.97 -14.47
N LEU A 436 -6.55 7.05 -15.44
CA LEU A 436 -7.61 6.83 -16.42
C LEU A 436 -8.55 5.76 -15.89
N VAL A 437 -9.84 6.05 -15.75
CA VAL A 437 -10.79 5.15 -15.07
C VAL A 437 -12.12 5.02 -15.78
N GLN A 438 -12.86 3.98 -15.42
CA GLN A 438 -14.32 3.94 -15.56
C GLN A 438 -14.96 4.00 -14.18
N ILE A 439 -15.83 4.99 -13.99
CA ILE A 439 -16.73 5.06 -12.85
C ILE A 439 -17.94 4.18 -13.19
N THR A 440 -18.08 3.06 -12.49
CA THR A 440 -18.98 1.97 -12.90
C THR A 440 -19.62 1.29 -11.69
N LYS A 441 -20.31 0.18 -11.93
CA LYS A 441 -20.97 -0.66 -10.93
C LYS A 441 -20.35 -2.05 -10.93
N ALA A 442 -19.89 -2.49 -9.76
CA ALA A 442 -19.51 -3.87 -9.49
C ALA A 442 -20.74 -4.65 -9.00
N TYR A 443 -20.86 -5.91 -9.41
CA TYR A 443 -21.94 -6.81 -9.01
C TYR A 443 -21.35 -8.04 -8.33
N LYS A 444 -22.02 -8.54 -7.29
CA LYS A 444 -21.52 -9.68 -6.49
C LYS A 444 -21.68 -11.03 -7.18
N GLY A 445 -22.68 -11.14 -8.06
CA GLY A 445 -23.03 -12.41 -8.66
C GLY A 445 -24.08 -12.28 -9.74
N LEU A 446 -24.43 -13.43 -10.29
CA LEU A 446 -25.60 -13.63 -11.14
C LEU A 446 -26.66 -14.37 -10.32
N ASP A 447 -27.90 -13.88 -10.34
CA ASP A 447 -29.04 -14.56 -9.73
C ASP A 447 -29.41 -15.85 -10.49
N ASP A 448 -30.35 -16.63 -9.95
CA ASP A 448 -30.84 -17.88 -10.57
C ASP A 448 -31.42 -17.68 -12.00
N LYS A 449 -31.68 -16.44 -12.40
CA LYS A 449 -32.20 -16.05 -13.72
C LYS A 449 -31.12 -15.45 -14.62
N GLY A 450 -29.86 -15.47 -14.21
CA GLY A 450 -28.72 -14.94 -14.95
C GLY A 450 -28.66 -13.41 -14.98
N LYS A 451 -29.27 -12.71 -14.03
CA LYS A 451 -29.20 -11.25 -13.89
C LYS A 451 -28.19 -10.84 -12.82
N LEU A 452 -27.54 -9.71 -13.05
CA LEU A 452 -26.57 -9.17 -12.11
C LEU A 452 -27.24 -8.71 -10.81
N GLU A 453 -26.65 -9.09 -9.68
CA GLU A 453 -27.12 -8.75 -8.33
C GLU A 453 -26.01 -8.18 -7.42
N GLY A 454 -26.40 -7.59 -6.29
CA GLY A 454 -25.45 -7.05 -5.32
C GLY A 454 -24.66 -5.83 -5.82
N GLU A 455 -25.33 -4.90 -6.49
CA GLU A 455 -24.73 -3.70 -7.08
C GLU A 455 -24.00 -2.82 -6.04
N GLN A 456 -22.77 -2.41 -6.37
CA GLN A 456 -21.98 -1.46 -5.61
C GLN A 456 -21.22 -0.51 -6.54
N ALA A 457 -21.13 0.78 -6.18
CA ALA A 457 -20.31 1.74 -6.92
C ALA A 457 -18.83 1.34 -6.91
N ALA A 458 -18.16 1.53 -8.05
CA ALA A 458 -16.79 1.10 -8.28
C ALA A 458 -16.02 2.08 -9.17
N VAL A 459 -14.70 2.17 -8.95
CA VAL A 459 -13.76 2.87 -9.81
C VAL A 459 -12.78 1.84 -10.38
N ARG A 460 -12.90 1.57 -11.68
CA ARG A 460 -12.08 0.60 -12.40
C ARG A 460 -10.95 1.32 -13.13
N ILE A 461 -9.71 1.06 -12.72
CA ILE A 461 -8.51 1.74 -13.26
C ILE A 461 -8.08 1.07 -14.56
N LEU A 462 -7.97 1.85 -15.64
CA LEU A 462 -7.55 1.38 -16.97
C LEU A 462 -6.09 1.71 -17.30
N ASP A 463 -5.55 2.77 -16.69
CA ASP A 463 -4.15 3.20 -16.79
C ASP A 463 -3.85 4.20 -15.65
N ALA A 464 -2.59 4.44 -15.34
CA ALA A 464 -2.15 5.32 -14.25
C ALA A 464 -1.02 6.26 -14.67
N ALA A 465 -1.10 7.53 -14.24
CA ALA A 465 -0.05 8.52 -14.49
C ALA A 465 0.73 8.89 -13.23
N LEU A 466 0.01 9.05 -12.11
CA LEU A 466 0.56 9.49 -10.84
C LEU A 466 -0.14 8.72 -9.72
N LEU A 467 0.62 8.15 -8.78
CA LEU A 467 0.08 7.36 -7.66
C LEU A 467 0.65 7.88 -6.34
N ASN A 468 -0.14 8.65 -5.60
CA ASN A 468 0.29 9.32 -4.36
C ASN A 468 1.62 10.09 -4.49
N GLY A 469 1.79 10.82 -5.59
CA GLY A 469 3.00 11.57 -5.92
C GLY A 469 4.09 10.76 -6.64
N ASP A 470 3.92 9.45 -6.86
CA ASP A 470 4.82 8.62 -7.68
C ASP A 470 4.48 8.80 -9.17
N ASP A 471 5.32 9.49 -9.95
CA ASP A 471 5.14 9.63 -11.41
C ASP A 471 5.51 8.31 -12.08
N VAL A 472 4.48 7.59 -12.52
CA VAL A 472 4.57 6.33 -13.27
C VAL A 472 4.28 6.55 -14.75
N SER A 473 3.95 7.77 -15.18
CA SER A 473 3.45 8.05 -16.53
C SER A 473 4.41 7.65 -17.65
N ALA A 474 5.71 7.66 -17.38
CA ALA A 474 6.76 7.29 -18.33
C ALA A 474 7.08 5.78 -18.38
N LEU A 475 6.62 5.00 -17.40
CA LEU A 475 6.89 3.55 -17.35
C LEU A 475 6.13 2.81 -18.45
N PRO A 476 6.58 1.61 -18.87
CA PRO A 476 5.79 0.71 -19.71
C PRO A 476 4.38 0.44 -19.13
N PHE A 477 3.38 0.23 -19.99
CA PHE A 477 1.98 0.07 -19.58
C PHE A 477 1.80 -1.01 -18.49
N ASP A 478 2.43 -2.17 -18.66
CA ASP A 478 2.32 -3.28 -17.70
C ASP A 478 2.86 -2.89 -16.31
N GLU A 479 3.95 -2.10 -16.26
CA GLU A 479 4.50 -1.58 -15.00
C GLU A 479 3.61 -0.52 -14.35
N ARG A 480 2.95 0.34 -15.15
CA ARG A 480 1.96 1.30 -14.63
C ARG A 480 0.77 0.59 -14.00
N MET A 481 0.29 -0.47 -14.66
CA MET A 481 -0.81 -1.30 -14.15
C MET A 481 -0.40 -2.09 -12.90
N ALA A 482 0.81 -2.65 -12.85
CA ALA A 482 1.33 -3.32 -11.66
C ALA A 482 1.47 -2.35 -10.47
N ALA A 483 1.92 -1.12 -10.72
CA ALA A 483 1.98 -0.08 -9.70
C ALA A 483 0.59 0.31 -9.18
N ALA A 484 -0.40 0.45 -10.08
CA ALA A 484 -1.79 0.71 -9.71
C ALA A 484 -2.39 -0.45 -8.90
N GLU A 485 -2.10 -1.70 -9.28
CA GLU A 485 -2.52 -2.89 -8.53
C GLU A 485 -1.94 -2.91 -7.12
N LYS A 486 -0.65 -2.62 -6.98
CA LYS A 486 0.02 -2.52 -5.67
C LYS A 486 -0.63 -1.44 -4.81
N MET A 487 -0.94 -0.26 -5.38
CA MET A 487 -1.68 0.79 -4.67
C MET A 487 -3.06 0.32 -4.22
N CYS A 488 -3.84 -0.32 -5.10
CA CYS A 488 -5.15 -0.87 -4.77
C CYS A 488 -5.07 -1.90 -3.63
N LYS A 489 -4.06 -2.77 -3.63
CA LYS A 489 -3.81 -3.72 -2.52
C LYS A 489 -3.50 -3.00 -1.20
N ALA A 490 -2.75 -1.89 -1.24
CA ALA A 490 -2.40 -1.11 -0.06
C ALA A 490 -3.60 -0.36 0.56
N ILE A 491 -4.58 0.06 -0.24
CA ILE A 491 -5.76 0.82 0.20
C ILE A 491 -7.02 -0.03 0.44
N LYS A 492 -7.01 -1.31 0.06
CA LYS A 492 -8.16 -2.21 0.21
C LYS A 492 -8.47 -2.42 1.70
N PHE A 493 -9.68 -2.05 2.13
CA PHE A 493 -10.20 -2.24 3.48
C PHE A 493 -11.17 -3.43 3.56
N MET A 494 -11.36 -4.03 4.73
CA MET A 494 -12.05 -5.33 4.85
C MET A 494 -13.12 -5.45 5.96
N ASP A 495 -13.30 -4.50 6.88
CA ASP A 495 -14.45 -4.57 7.81
C ASP A 495 -15.79 -4.28 7.08
N GLU A 496 -16.37 -5.32 6.49
CA GLU A 496 -17.61 -5.27 5.70
C GLU A 496 -18.82 -4.71 6.46
N ALA A 497 -18.81 -4.68 7.81
CA ALA A 497 -19.94 -4.16 8.59
C ALA A 497 -20.00 -2.62 8.59
N HIS A 498 -18.85 -1.94 8.59
CA HIS A 498 -18.75 -0.48 8.57
C HIS A 498 -18.59 0.11 7.14
N ILE A 499 -18.18 -0.71 6.16
CA ILE A 499 -17.67 -0.25 4.85
C ILE A 499 -18.69 -0.33 3.70
N ARG A 500 -19.91 -0.85 3.89
CA ARG A 500 -20.92 -1.00 2.81
C ARG A 500 -21.24 0.27 2.00
N LYS A 501 -20.73 1.45 2.39
CA LYS A 501 -20.90 2.74 1.71
C LYS A 501 -19.71 3.22 0.87
N VAL A 502 -18.50 2.66 1.03
CA VAL A 502 -17.32 3.11 0.26
C VAL A 502 -17.22 2.32 -1.04
N ALA A 503 -17.00 3.03 -2.15
CA ALA A 503 -16.82 2.43 -3.46
C ALA A 503 -15.50 1.68 -3.57
N SER A 504 -15.51 0.54 -4.27
CA SER A 504 -14.31 -0.26 -4.51
C SER A 504 -13.42 0.39 -5.57
N VAL A 505 -12.10 0.23 -5.43
CA VAL A 505 -11.10 0.74 -6.39
C VAL A 505 -10.16 -0.40 -6.74
N PHE A 506 -10.06 -0.73 -8.03
CA PHE A 506 -9.23 -1.84 -8.50
C PHE A 506 -8.77 -1.63 -9.95
N PRO A 507 -7.62 -2.20 -10.34
CA PRO A 507 -7.20 -2.22 -11.74
C PRO A 507 -8.06 -3.17 -12.57
N ALA A 508 -8.35 -2.77 -13.79
CA ALA A 508 -8.91 -3.63 -14.82
C ALA A 508 -7.97 -4.82 -15.09
N LYS A 509 -8.55 -6.00 -15.34
CA LYS A 509 -7.76 -7.11 -15.87
C LYS A 509 -7.22 -6.73 -17.26
N VAL A 510 -5.91 -6.89 -17.40
CA VAL A 510 -5.20 -6.71 -18.67
C VAL A 510 -5.10 -8.07 -19.36
N PHE A 511 -5.48 -8.13 -20.62
CA PHE A 511 -5.40 -9.32 -21.46
C PHE A 511 -4.34 -9.13 -22.56
N MET A 512 -3.53 -10.16 -22.76
CA MET A 512 -2.74 -10.31 -23.99
C MET A 512 -3.58 -10.96 -25.07
N LEU A 513 -3.33 -10.66 -26.35
CA LEU A 513 -4.17 -11.11 -27.46
C LEU A 513 -4.17 -12.63 -27.62
N ASP A 514 -3.05 -13.26 -27.34
CA ASP A 514 -2.84 -14.71 -27.41
C ASP A 514 -3.38 -15.47 -26.19
N GLU A 515 -3.52 -14.79 -25.04
CA GLU A 515 -4.09 -15.33 -23.80
C GLU A 515 -5.60 -15.15 -23.69
N LEU A 516 -6.18 -14.30 -24.53
CA LEU A 516 -7.60 -13.95 -24.47
C LEU A 516 -8.53 -15.17 -24.63
N HIS A 517 -8.11 -16.17 -25.42
CA HIS A 517 -8.87 -17.41 -25.61
C HIS A 517 -8.93 -18.28 -24.33
N SER A 518 -7.82 -18.38 -23.58
CA SER A 518 -7.81 -19.10 -22.30
C SER A 518 -8.67 -18.44 -21.21
N GLU A 519 -9.05 -17.18 -21.41
CA GLU A 519 -9.82 -16.40 -20.46
C GLU A 519 -11.32 -16.31 -20.84
N MET A 520 -11.75 -17.02 -21.90
CA MET A 520 -13.14 -17.01 -22.39
C MET A 520 -14.17 -17.37 -21.32
N GLN A 521 -13.81 -18.24 -20.37
CA GLN A 521 -14.69 -18.67 -19.28
C GLN A 521 -15.14 -17.54 -18.34
N ARG A 522 -14.44 -16.40 -18.34
CA ARG A 522 -14.82 -15.21 -17.57
C ARG A 522 -15.95 -14.41 -18.19
N PHE A 523 -16.25 -14.65 -19.46
CA PHE A 523 -17.25 -13.90 -20.20
C PHE A 523 -18.56 -14.66 -20.26
N HIS A 524 -19.65 -13.97 -19.94
CA HIS A 524 -21.00 -14.50 -20.00
C HIS A 524 -21.88 -13.57 -20.82
N VAL A 525 -22.90 -14.11 -21.49
CA VAL A 525 -23.94 -13.31 -22.16
C VAL A 525 -25.18 -13.31 -21.29
N VAL A 526 -25.67 -12.13 -20.93
CA VAL A 526 -26.89 -11.95 -20.14
C VAL A 526 -27.88 -11.07 -20.89
N LEU A 527 -29.17 -11.21 -20.58
CA LEU A 527 -30.21 -10.32 -21.08
C LEU A 527 -30.47 -9.20 -20.06
N ALA A 528 -30.06 -7.98 -20.39
CA ALA A 528 -30.23 -6.81 -19.54
C ALA A 528 -31.09 -5.75 -20.23
N LYS A 529 -32.23 -5.39 -19.62
CA LYS A 529 -33.18 -4.40 -20.16
C LYS A 529 -33.62 -4.66 -21.61
N GLY A 530 -33.71 -5.93 -22.01
CA GLY A 530 -34.12 -6.33 -23.36
C GLY A 530 -33.00 -6.37 -24.40
N GLU A 531 -31.75 -6.10 -24.02
CA GLU A 531 -30.56 -6.22 -24.88
C GLU A 531 -29.69 -7.38 -24.39
N GLU A 532 -29.08 -8.14 -25.32
CA GLU A 532 -27.97 -9.03 -24.98
C GLU A 532 -26.72 -8.20 -24.66
N VAL A 533 -26.09 -8.49 -23.53
CA VAL A 533 -24.89 -7.78 -23.07
C VAL A 533 -23.87 -8.79 -22.55
N ALA A 534 -22.60 -8.59 -22.88
CA ALA A 534 -21.53 -9.38 -22.27
C ALA A 534 -21.31 -8.91 -20.82
N VAL A 535 -20.93 -9.85 -19.97
CA VAL A 535 -20.52 -9.65 -18.58
C VAL A 535 -19.16 -10.30 -18.41
N ILE A 536 -18.28 -9.67 -17.64
CA ILE A 536 -16.96 -10.19 -17.30
C ILE A 536 -16.82 -10.40 -15.80
N GLU A 537 -16.29 -11.55 -15.40
CA GLU A 537 -15.90 -11.86 -14.02
C GLU A 537 -14.42 -11.50 -13.79
N GLU A 538 -14.18 -10.52 -12.91
CA GLU A 538 -12.84 -10.08 -12.50
C GLU A 538 -12.65 -10.21 -10.98
N GLY A 539 -11.47 -10.66 -10.57
CA GLY A 539 -11.14 -10.90 -9.17
C GLY A 539 -10.42 -12.23 -8.95
N ASN A 540 -10.23 -12.60 -7.69
CA ASN A 540 -9.65 -13.87 -7.26
C ASN A 540 -10.76 -14.86 -6.86
N GLU A 541 -10.44 -16.15 -6.76
CA GLU A 541 -11.40 -17.25 -6.50
C GLU A 541 -12.29 -17.03 -5.25
N ILE A 542 -11.84 -16.21 -4.30
CA ILE A 542 -12.52 -15.94 -3.03
C ILE A 542 -13.42 -14.70 -3.12
N LEU A 543 -13.08 -13.72 -3.97
CA LEU A 543 -13.78 -12.43 -4.10
C LEU A 543 -13.75 -11.98 -5.56
N SER A 544 -14.66 -12.54 -6.37
CA SER A 544 -14.90 -12.06 -7.73
C SER A 544 -16.02 -11.00 -7.77
N SER A 545 -15.98 -10.16 -8.79
CA SER A 545 -17.02 -9.19 -9.09
C SER A 545 -17.32 -9.24 -10.57
N PHE A 546 -18.60 -9.08 -10.90
CA PHE A 546 -19.11 -9.08 -12.25
C PHE A 546 -19.29 -7.64 -12.73
N PHE A 547 -18.97 -7.42 -14.00
CA PHE A 547 -19.11 -6.12 -14.67
C PHE A 547 -19.77 -6.31 -16.02
N TYR A 548 -20.58 -5.34 -16.45
CA TYR A 548 -20.92 -5.27 -17.87
C TYR A 548 -19.66 -5.12 -18.71
N CYS A 549 -19.68 -5.64 -19.93
CA CYS A 549 -18.62 -5.52 -20.92
C CYS A 549 -19.23 -5.05 -22.23
N ARG A 550 -18.97 -3.78 -22.59
CA ARG A 550 -19.42 -3.13 -23.82
C ARG A 550 -18.42 -3.25 -24.97
N GLY A 551 -17.21 -3.72 -24.68
CA GLY A 551 -16.13 -3.84 -25.63
C GLY A 551 -14.77 -3.92 -24.96
N MET A 552 -13.71 -3.78 -25.75
CA MET A 552 -12.32 -3.76 -25.27
C MET A 552 -11.62 -2.47 -25.70
N ARG A 553 -10.93 -1.81 -24.77
CA ARG A 553 -9.90 -0.83 -25.11
C ARG A 553 -8.61 -1.57 -25.38
N VAL A 554 -8.02 -1.31 -26.54
CA VAL A 554 -6.75 -1.89 -26.97
C VAL A 554 -5.69 -0.80 -26.95
N THR A 555 -4.54 -1.03 -26.33
CA THR A 555 -3.46 -0.05 -26.21
C THR A 555 -2.14 -0.64 -26.71
N SER A 556 -1.36 0.16 -27.43
CA SER A 556 -0.01 -0.21 -27.88
C SER A 556 1.02 -0.01 -26.77
N LEU A 557 1.93 -0.96 -26.62
CA LEU A 557 3.10 -0.81 -25.75
C LEU A 557 4.17 0.10 -26.34
N LEU A 558 4.32 0.13 -27.68
CA LEU A 558 5.42 0.80 -28.37
C LEU A 558 4.97 2.05 -29.13
N ILE A 559 5.81 3.09 -29.13
CA ILE A 559 5.61 4.30 -29.94
C ILE A 559 6.02 4.03 -31.39
N ASN A 560 5.40 4.72 -32.35
CA ASN A 560 5.86 4.65 -33.74
C ASN A 560 7.25 5.30 -33.86
N PRO A 561 8.11 4.81 -34.76
CA PRO A 561 7.93 3.68 -35.68
C PRO A 561 8.40 2.32 -35.10
N TRP A 562 8.56 2.20 -33.78
CA TRP A 562 9.01 0.95 -33.16
C TRP A 562 7.97 -0.17 -33.32
N ILE A 563 8.46 -1.37 -33.59
CA ILE A 563 7.66 -2.57 -33.74
C ILE A 563 8.17 -3.68 -32.82
N MET A 564 7.25 -4.50 -32.32
CA MET A 564 7.60 -5.69 -31.53
C MET A 564 7.99 -6.84 -32.45
N CYS A 565 9.10 -7.51 -32.17
CA CYS A 565 9.64 -8.63 -32.93
C CYS A 565 10.15 -9.75 -31.99
N TRP A 566 10.44 -10.93 -32.54
CA TRP A 566 11.02 -12.05 -31.79
C TRP A 566 12.42 -12.39 -32.29
N SER A 567 13.36 -12.49 -31.36
CA SER A 567 14.73 -12.89 -31.63
C SER A 567 14.83 -14.41 -31.56
N LYS A 568 15.17 -15.06 -32.68
CA LYS A 568 15.40 -16.50 -32.71
C LYS A 568 16.66 -16.91 -31.96
N SER A 569 17.72 -16.11 -32.03
CA SER A 569 19.01 -16.43 -31.40
C SER A 569 19.00 -16.30 -29.88
N HIS A 570 18.10 -15.46 -29.34
CA HIS A 570 18.00 -15.21 -27.90
C HIS A 570 16.69 -15.70 -27.29
N GLU A 571 15.78 -16.24 -28.11
CA GLU A 571 14.45 -16.71 -27.72
C GLU A 571 13.67 -15.70 -26.86
N LYS A 572 13.73 -14.42 -27.25
CA LYS A 572 13.14 -13.30 -26.52
C LYS A 572 12.52 -12.25 -27.45
N LEU A 573 11.52 -11.54 -26.93
CA LEU A 573 10.92 -10.37 -27.57
C LEU A 573 11.88 -9.17 -27.57
N TYR A 574 11.89 -8.41 -28.65
CA TYR A 574 12.64 -7.16 -28.78
C TYR A 574 11.84 -6.11 -29.56
N ALA A 575 12.09 -4.85 -29.27
CA ALA A 575 11.60 -3.71 -30.04
C ALA A 575 12.63 -3.32 -31.10
N PHE A 576 12.16 -3.03 -32.31
CA PHE A 576 13.00 -2.62 -33.43
C PHE A 576 12.45 -1.36 -34.07
N ASN A 577 13.33 -0.41 -34.39
CA ASN A 577 12.98 0.77 -35.18
C ASN A 577 13.46 0.60 -36.63
N PRO A 578 12.54 0.40 -37.61
CA PRO A 578 12.91 0.24 -39.03
C PRO A 578 13.55 1.47 -39.68
N THR A 579 13.39 2.66 -39.07
CA THR A 579 13.85 3.94 -39.62
C THR A 579 15.26 4.33 -39.17
N SER A 580 15.78 3.71 -38.11
CA SER A 580 17.13 3.95 -37.61
C SER A 580 18.01 2.72 -37.82
N GLN A 581 19.18 2.89 -38.43
CA GLN A 581 20.16 1.81 -38.57
C GLN A 581 20.64 1.35 -37.18
N GLY A 582 20.13 0.22 -36.68
CA GLY A 582 20.81 -0.59 -35.66
C GLY A 582 20.26 -0.65 -34.23
N SER A 583 19.05 -0.17 -33.91
CA SER A 583 18.54 -0.22 -32.52
C SER A 583 17.48 -1.30 -32.31
N SER A 584 17.92 -2.56 -32.24
CA SER A 584 17.13 -3.63 -31.61
C SER A 584 17.36 -3.58 -30.10
N VAL A 585 16.27 -3.54 -29.33
CA VAL A 585 16.32 -3.39 -27.87
C VAL A 585 15.47 -4.48 -27.25
N PHE A 586 15.99 -5.26 -26.30
CA PHE A 586 15.19 -6.26 -25.59
C PHE A 586 14.28 -5.61 -24.53
N SER A 587 13.27 -6.34 -24.08
CA SER A 587 12.26 -5.83 -23.14
C SER A 587 12.85 -5.18 -21.89
N GLU A 588 13.99 -5.67 -21.38
CA GLU A 588 14.64 -5.13 -20.19
C GLU A 588 15.21 -3.70 -20.39
N LEU A 589 15.35 -3.26 -21.63
CA LEU A 589 15.93 -1.96 -22.00
C LEU A 589 14.92 -1.01 -22.64
N PHE A 590 13.63 -1.37 -22.69
CA PHE A 590 12.58 -0.56 -23.31
C PHE A 590 12.46 0.84 -22.68
N GLU A 591 12.54 0.93 -21.35
CA GLU A 591 12.49 2.21 -20.64
C GLU A 591 13.68 3.10 -21.04
N LYS A 592 14.90 2.53 -21.04
CA LYS A 592 16.14 3.24 -21.41
C LYS A 592 16.14 3.70 -22.86
N ALA A 593 15.55 2.90 -23.76
CA ALA A 593 15.41 3.24 -25.17
C ALA A 593 14.25 4.20 -25.48
N GLN A 594 13.41 4.52 -24.48
CA GLN A 594 12.23 5.38 -24.63
C GLN A 594 11.31 4.94 -25.77
N CYS A 595 11.24 3.63 -26.03
CA CYS A 595 10.43 3.07 -27.12
C CYS A 595 8.98 2.77 -26.70
N CYS A 596 8.65 2.92 -25.41
CA CYS A 596 7.31 2.66 -24.89
C CYS A 596 6.36 3.87 -25.00
N VAL A 597 5.07 3.58 -25.17
CA VAL A 597 4.00 4.58 -25.09
C VAL A 597 3.81 4.98 -23.63
N ASN A 598 4.09 6.25 -23.33
CA ASN A 598 3.79 6.83 -22.02
C ASN A 598 2.27 7.03 -21.85
N PHE A 599 1.82 7.19 -20.60
CA PHE A 599 0.41 7.38 -20.26
C PHE A 599 -0.25 8.47 -21.12
N TRP A 600 0.36 9.66 -21.20
CA TRP A 600 -0.24 10.80 -21.87
C TRP A 600 -0.44 10.57 -23.38
N LYS A 601 0.49 9.91 -24.05
CA LYS A 601 0.33 9.48 -25.45
C LYS A 601 -0.73 8.39 -25.61
N ALA A 602 -0.86 7.49 -24.65
CA ALA A 602 -1.81 6.37 -24.70
C ALA A 602 -3.27 6.81 -24.48
N VAL A 603 -3.50 7.87 -23.70
CA VAL A 603 -4.85 8.35 -23.37
C VAL A 603 -5.40 9.38 -24.35
N LEU A 604 -4.53 10.08 -25.09
CA LEU A 604 -4.97 11.05 -26.10
C LEU A 604 -5.43 10.34 -27.36
N ALA A 605 -6.61 10.72 -27.86
CA ALA A 605 -7.07 10.33 -29.18
C ALA A 605 -7.00 11.57 -30.07
N LYS A 606 -5.96 11.66 -30.92
CA LYS A 606 -5.84 12.74 -31.89
C LYS A 606 -6.85 12.55 -33.01
N LYS A 607 -7.41 13.66 -33.51
CA LYS A 607 -8.35 13.66 -34.64
C LYS A 607 -7.61 13.23 -35.91
N TYR A 608 -7.94 12.07 -36.44
CA TYR A 608 -7.37 11.56 -37.69
C TYR A 608 -7.59 12.58 -38.82
N SER A 609 -6.50 13.09 -39.40
CA SER A 609 -6.56 14.04 -40.52
C SER A 609 -6.02 13.35 -41.78
N PRO A 610 -6.89 12.88 -42.68
CA PRO A 610 -6.46 12.19 -43.91
C PRO A 610 -5.65 13.09 -44.87
N ASN A 611 -5.67 14.42 -44.67
CA ASN A 611 -5.01 15.41 -45.55
C ASN A 611 -3.70 15.98 -44.98
N SER A 612 -3.20 15.46 -43.84
CA SER A 612 -1.95 15.96 -43.22
C SER A 612 -0.73 15.18 -43.73
N SER A 613 0.24 15.86 -44.34
CA SER A 613 1.54 15.31 -44.73
C SER A 613 2.51 15.07 -43.55
N ASP A 614 2.16 15.54 -42.36
CA ASP A 614 2.93 15.38 -41.14
C ASP A 614 2.55 14.07 -40.42
N ALA A 615 3.39 13.04 -40.57
CA ALA A 615 3.16 11.70 -40.02
C ALA A 615 3.00 11.69 -38.48
N SER A 616 3.56 12.68 -37.78
CA SER A 616 3.46 12.82 -36.31
C SER A 616 2.06 13.21 -35.81
N LYS A 617 1.19 13.69 -36.72
CA LYS A 617 -0.21 14.08 -36.41
C LYS A 617 -1.20 12.92 -36.45
N ASN A 618 -0.81 11.77 -37.00
CA ASN A 618 -1.67 10.57 -37.11
C ASN A 618 -1.24 9.42 -36.18
N ASP A 619 -0.35 9.70 -35.21
CA ASP A 619 0.06 8.71 -34.20
C ASP A 619 -1.12 8.35 -33.29
N CYS A 620 -1.62 7.12 -33.46
CA CYS A 620 -2.66 6.54 -32.64
C CYS A 620 -2.11 5.31 -31.89
N TYR A 621 -2.28 5.28 -30.57
CA TYR A 621 -1.79 4.22 -29.69
C TYR A 621 -2.90 3.49 -28.94
N GLN A 622 -4.16 3.81 -29.24
CA GLN A 622 -5.32 3.15 -28.65
C GLN A 622 -6.42 2.91 -29.68
N TRP A 623 -7.15 1.81 -29.52
CA TRP A 623 -8.29 1.46 -30.35
C TRP A 623 -9.44 0.98 -29.47
N PHE A 624 -10.65 1.04 -30.00
CA PHE A 624 -11.84 0.53 -29.34
C PHE A 624 -12.46 -0.61 -30.16
N TRP A 625 -12.58 -1.78 -29.53
CA TRP A 625 -13.30 -2.92 -30.07
C TRP A 625 -14.70 -2.96 -29.47
N GLU A 626 -15.68 -2.41 -30.20
CA GLU A 626 -17.06 -2.29 -29.74
C GLU A 626 -17.81 -3.62 -29.89
N TRP A 627 -18.49 -4.07 -28.82
CA TRP A 627 -19.27 -5.32 -28.80
C TRP A 627 -20.78 -5.06 -28.77
N THR A 628 -21.21 -3.81 -28.64
CA THR A 628 -22.64 -3.47 -28.64
C THR A 628 -23.27 -3.87 -29.96
N GLN A 629 -24.52 -4.35 -29.90
CA GLN A 629 -25.25 -4.78 -31.07
C GLN A 629 -25.38 -3.62 -32.05
N SER A 630 -24.80 -3.79 -33.24
CA SER A 630 -24.82 -2.77 -34.27
C SER A 630 -26.04 -2.94 -35.16
N PHE A 631 -26.88 -1.91 -35.27
CA PHE A 631 -27.97 -1.89 -36.25
C PHE A 631 -27.47 -1.75 -37.70
N THR A 632 -26.21 -1.39 -37.90
CA THR A 632 -25.59 -1.20 -39.24
C THR A 632 -24.79 -2.42 -39.72
N VAL A 633 -24.47 -3.34 -38.83
CA VAL A 633 -23.78 -4.60 -39.13
C VAL A 633 -24.69 -5.74 -38.69
N GLU A 634 -25.48 -6.28 -39.62
CA GLU A 634 -26.41 -7.39 -39.34
C GLU A 634 -25.71 -8.49 -38.53
N ASN A 635 -26.33 -8.85 -37.40
CA ASN A 635 -25.95 -9.96 -36.53
C ASN A 635 -24.58 -9.87 -35.84
N TYR A 636 -23.96 -8.68 -35.74
CA TYR A 636 -22.76 -8.47 -34.92
C TYR A 636 -23.11 -7.91 -33.54
N GLY A 637 -22.83 -8.67 -32.49
CA GLY A 637 -23.11 -8.32 -31.09
C GLY A 637 -22.36 -9.22 -30.10
N PRO A 638 -22.65 -9.13 -28.79
CA PRO A 638 -21.85 -9.78 -27.75
C PRO A 638 -21.74 -11.30 -27.92
N ARG A 639 -22.86 -11.97 -28.22
CA ARG A 639 -22.91 -13.42 -28.47
C ARG A 639 -22.03 -13.81 -29.65
N THR A 640 -22.17 -13.12 -30.79
CA THR A 640 -21.34 -13.36 -31.99
C THR A 640 -19.85 -13.15 -31.70
N VAL A 641 -19.49 -12.10 -30.96
CA VAL A 641 -18.09 -11.80 -30.61
C VAL A 641 -17.46 -12.91 -29.76
N LEU A 642 -18.22 -13.45 -28.80
CA LEU A 642 -17.74 -14.47 -27.85
C LEU A 642 -17.79 -15.89 -28.43
N GLU A 643 -18.82 -16.24 -29.21
CA GLU A 643 -19.10 -17.63 -29.60
C GLU A 643 -18.69 -17.97 -31.04
N ALA A 644 -18.70 -17.02 -31.97
CA ALA A 644 -18.44 -17.30 -33.38
C ALA A 644 -16.95 -17.47 -33.70
N GLU A 645 -16.64 -18.39 -34.62
CA GLU A 645 -15.28 -18.59 -35.13
C GLU A 645 -14.76 -17.36 -35.87
N GLU A 646 -15.53 -16.88 -36.84
CA GLU A 646 -15.21 -15.68 -37.63
C GLU A 646 -16.49 -14.90 -37.94
N HIS A 647 -16.32 -13.63 -38.32
CA HIS A 647 -17.42 -12.79 -38.80
C HIS A 647 -16.97 -11.93 -40.00
N PRO A 648 -17.76 -11.79 -41.07
CA PRO A 648 -17.32 -11.11 -42.30
C PRO A 648 -16.98 -9.62 -42.12
N ARG A 649 -17.63 -8.95 -41.16
CA ARG A 649 -17.54 -7.50 -40.96
C ARG A 649 -16.92 -7.09 -39.61
N GLY A 650 -16.47 -8.04 -38.79
CA GLY A 650 -15.99 -7.75 -37.44
C GLY A 650 -15.06 -8.83 -36.87
N LEU A 651 -14.30 -8.48 -35.84
CA LEU A 651 -13.45 -9.44 -35.13
C LEU A 651 -14.28 -10.28 -34.15
N THR A 652 -13.81 -11.47 -33.83
CA THR A 652 -14.34 -12.35 -32.80
C THR A 652 -13.19 -12.76 -31.90
N LEU A 653 -13.46 -13.28 -30.70
CA LEU A 653 -12.40 -13.77 -29.82
C LEU A 653 -11.56 -14.86 -30.51
N ARG A 654 -12.22 -15.79 -31.21
CA ARG A 654 -11.56 -16.90 -31.91
C ARG A 654 -10.75 -16.43 -33.11
N SER A 655 -11.24 -15.47 -33.89
CA SER A 655 -10.47 -14.93 -35.02
C SER A 655 -9.23 -14.13 -34.58
N ILE A 656 -9.29 -13.40 -33.46
CA ILE A 656 -8.09 -12.77 -32.86
C ILE A 656 -7.09 -13.85 -32.44
N HIS A 657 -7.55 -14.91 -31.77
CA HIS A 657 -6.67 -16.01 -31.37
C HIS A 657 -6.01 -16.68 -32.57
N ALA A 658 -6.76 -16.97 -33.64
CA ALA A 658 -6.23 -17.54 -34.87
C ALA A 658 -5.15 -16.66 -35.51
N ILE A 659 -5.37 -15.33 -35.55
CA ILE A 659 -4.38 -14.36 -36.06
C ILE A 659 -3.13 -14.34 -35.17
N ALA A 660 -3.29 -14.38 -33.84
CA ALA A 660 -2.16 -14.41 -32.91
C ALA A 660 -1.33 -15.70 -33.08
N GLN A 661 -1.98 -16.87 -33.21
CA GLN A 661 -1.31 -18.13 -33.48
C GLN A 661 -0.59 -18.14 -34.82
N GLN A 662 -1.19 -17.57 -35.86
CA GLN A 662 -0.54 -17.42 -37.16
C GLN A 662 0.75 -16.58 -37.06
N GLN A 663 0.72 -15.48 -36.30
CA GLN A 663 1.91 -14.66 -36.05
C GLN A 663 2.99 -15.44 -35.28
N LYS A 664 2.63 -16.19 -34.25
CA LYS A 664 3.58 -17.08 -33.51
C LYS A 664 4.21 -18.13 -34.43
N ASN A 665 3.39 -18.87 -35.17
CA ASN A 665 3.80 -19.96 -36.05
C ASN A 665 4.72 -19.48 -37.18
N SER A 666 4.49 -18.27 -37.71
CA SER A 666 5.33 -17.68 -38.76
C SER A 666 6.80 -17.50 -38.37
N VAL A 667 7.09 -17.47 -37.06
CA VAL A 667 8.44 -17.31 -36.53
C VAL A 667 9.04 -18.64 -36.09
N CYS A 668 8.23 -19.55 -35.55
CA CYS A 668 8.67 -20.89 -35.15
C CYS A 668 8.97 -21.83 -36.34
N HIS A 669 8.27 -21.72 -37.48
CA HIS A 669 8.34 -22.72 -38.56
C HIS A 669 9.26 -22.41 -39.75
N LYS A 670 10.21 -21.47 -39.63
CA LYS A 670 11.34 -21.42 -40.58
C LYS A 670 12.47 -22.30 -40.02
N HIS A 671 12.33 -23.61 -40.22
CA HIS A 671 13.38 -24.63 -40.14
C HIS A 671 13.85 -24.98 -41.53
#